data_AF-A0A523W353-F1
#
_entry.id   AF-A0A523W353-F1
#
_cell.length_a   1.000
_cell.length_b   1.000
_cell.length_c   1.000
_cell.angle_alpha   90.00
_cell.angle_beta   90.00
_cell.angle_gamma   90.00
#
_symmetry.space_group_name_H-M   'P 1'
#
loop_
_entity.id
_entity.type
_entity.pdbx_description
1 polymer ?
#
loop_
_entity_poly.entity_id
_entity_poly.type
_entity_poly.pdbx_seq_one_letter_code
_entity_poly.pdbx_strand_id
1 'polypeptide(L)'
;MDISKAMKIKLPEELPVYPKFVEGIRRAPSRSYTLNPNQTKLSLKNALRYIPHSLHEKLAPEFIEELVTRGRIYGYRYRPEGNIKAKPVDEYRGNTLEGKALQVMIDNNLDFDVALYPYELTTYGESGQVFQNWMQYRLVKMYLEKITDKQTLVIASGHPVGLFPTSPMAPRVISTNGLMVGMFDNPDDFSVAAALGVANYGQMTAGGWMYIGPQGIVHGTYITLLNAGRLYLNLPQDKDLSGILYLTSGLGGMSGAQAKAIEIAGGIGVIAEVDESRIKTRYDQGWISRISEDLGEIFEWVDDARKSERVLSIAYHGNVVNLWKYVVDNNIKVELASDQTSCHAVYEGGYTPFQISFKEGRDLIKNNINRFKQLVDESLKEQFKLIKIMTERGTYFWDYGNSFMKAVFDAGAKNIAKNGNDTSEGFVFPSYVEDIMGPICFDYGYGPFRWVCLSGKEEDLNITDQTAMNSINPERRAQDRDNYNWIRDAKKNRLVIGTKARILYADAKERINIALKFNESVRKGEIGPIMLGRDHHDVSGTDSPFRETSNIRDGSNVMAEMAVHCFAGNAVRGMTYIVLSNGGGVGIGKCFNGGFGLVLDGSEKVDNIIKSAIEWDVMGGIARRSWARNPNALETAYDWNIENEERGHLTLPFIAEDKLLDNIVEHYLKNLK
;
A
#
# COMPACT_ATOMS: atom_id res chain seq x y z
N MET A 1 14.49 -34.52 24.84
CA MET A 1 14.91 -33.11 24.94
C MET A 1 13.69 -32.31 25.39
N ASP A 2 13.77 -31.59 26.51
CA ASP A 2 12.69 -30.69 26.95
C ASP A 2 13.01 -29.28 26.45
N ILE A 3 12.41 -28.90 25.31
CA ILE A 3 12.64 -27.61 24.64
C ILE A 3 12.25 -26.44 25.56
N SER A 4 11.26 -26.64 26.43
CA SER A 4 10.73 -25.59 27.29
C SER A 4 11.77 -25.07 28.30
N LYS A 5 12.77 -25.89 28.65
CA LYS A 5 13.88 -25.51 29.56
C LYS A 5 14.92 -24.61 28.90
N ALA A 6 15.03 -24.65 27.57
CA ALA A 6 15.94 -23.79 26.81
C ALA A 6 15.29 -22.46 26.39
N MET A 7 13.95 -22.37 26.42
CA MET A 7 13.22 -21.16 26.02
C MET A 7 12.97 -20.23 27.22
N LYS A 8 13.62 -19.06 27.22
CA LYS A 8 13.35 -17.98 28.18
C LYS A 8 12.11 -17.15 27.81
N ILE A 9 11.81 -17.06 26.52
CA ILE A 9 10.63 -16.37 25.98
C ILE A 9 9.75 -17.44 25.35
N LYS A 10 8.60 -17.72 25.97
CA LYS A 10 7.64 -18.74 25.55
C LYS A 10 6.24 -18.38 26.07
N LEU A 11 5.20 -18.85 25.39
CA LEU A 11 3.84 -18.75 25.91
C LEU A 11 3.71 -19.58 27.21
N PRO A 12 2.88 -19.14 28.17
CA PRO A 12 2.74 -19.83 29.46
C PRO A 12 2.09 -21.21 29.28
N GLU A 13 2.30 -22.08 30.26
CA GLU A 13 1.65 -23.40 30.34
C GLU A 13 0.18 -23.31 30.83
N GLU A 14 -0.28 -22.09 31.11
CA GLU A 14 -1.67 -21.81 31.45
C GLU A 14 -2.47 -21.48 30.19
N LEU A 15 -3.65 -22.08 30.08
CA LEU A 15 -4.56 -21.86 28.97
C LEU A 15 -5.24 -20.49 29.14
N PRO A 16 -5.12 -19.55 28.18
CA PRO A 16 -5.84 -18.29 28.26
C PRO A 16 -7.36 -18.51 28.22
N VAL A 17 -8.08 -17.63 28.91
CA VAL A 17 -9.54 -17.53 28.78
C VAL A 17 -9.88 -17.23 27.32
N TYR A 18 -10.89 -17.92 26.78
CA TYR A 18 -11.32 -17.69 25.41
C TYR A 18 -11.94 -16.28 25.31
N PRO A 19 -11.48 -15.42 24.39
CA PRO A 19 -11.88 -14.03 24.37
C PRO A 19 -13.29 -13.85 23.80
N LYS A 20 -13.94 -12.74 24.15
CA LYS A 20 -15.25 -12.38 23.61
C LYS A 20 -15.11 -11.64 22.28
N PHE A 21 -16.00 -11.96 21.34
CA PHE A 21 -16.14 -11.25 20.08
C PHE A 21 -17.34 -10.32 20.15
N VAL A 22 -17.12 -9.03 19.89
CA VAL A 22 -18.16 -8.01 19.88
C VAL A 22 -18.92 -8.11 18.56
N GLU A 23 -20.25 -8.14 18.64
CA GLU A 23 -21.13 -8.18 17.48
C GLU A 23 -21.00 -6.89 16.66
N GLY A 24 -21.19 -6.98 15.34
CA GLY A 24 -21.11 -5.84 14.41
C GLY A 24 -19.69 -5.44 14.00
N ILE A 25 -18.64 -5.94 14.67
CA ILE A 25 -17.26 -5.75 14.20
C ILE A 25 -16.98 -6.69 13.02
N ARG A 26 -16.43 -6.12 11.95
CA ARG A 26 -16.14 -6.85 10.71
C ARG A 26 -15.20 -8.04 10.94
N ARG A 27 -15.44 -9.12 10.21
CA ARG A 27 -14.67 -10.38 10.24
C ARG A 27 -14.18 -10.71 8.84
N ALA A 28 -12.99 -11.29 8.75
CA ALA A 28 -12.50 -11.75 7.46
C ALA A 28 -13.40 -12.87 6.93
N PRO A 29 -13.66 -12.92 5.60
CA PRO A 29 -14.34 -14.05 4.99
C PRO A 29 -13.50 -15.33 5.14
N SER A 30 -14.15 -16.49 5.06
CA SER A 30 -13.45 -17.78 5.07
C SER A 30 -12.52 -17.89 3.85
N ARG A 31 -11.31 -18.43 4.06
CA ARG A 31 -10.28 -18.62 3.01
C ARG A 31 -10.37 -19.99 2.32
N SER A 32 -11.47 -20.71 2.54
CA SER A 32 -11.69 -22.09 2.07
C SER A 32 -10.70 -23.10 2.66
N TYR A 33 -11.19 -24.27 3.03
CA TYR A 33 -10.35 -25.38 3.48
C TYR A 33 -10.01 -26.30 2.31
N THR A 34 -8.75 -26.26 1.85
CA THR A 34 -8.27 -26.97 0.66
C THR A 34 -7.15 -27.98 0.94
N LEU A 35 -6.72 -28.10 2.20
CA LEU A 35 -5.61 -28.96 2.58
C LEU A 35 -6.00 -30.45 2.57
N ASN A 36 -5.10 -31.29 2.06
CA ASN A 36 -5.23 -32.74 2.19
C ASN A 36 -4.93 -33.22 3.63
N PRO A 37 -5.27 -34.47 4.01
CA PRO A 37 -5.10 -34.95 5.39
C PRO A 37 -3.68 -34.80 5.95
N ASN A 38 -2.64 -34.99 5.12
CA ASN A 38 -1.25 -34.83 5.55
C ASN A 38 -0.91 -33.36 5.80
N GLN A 39 -1.35 -32.47 4.91
CA GLN A 39 -1.18 -31.02 5.06
C GLN A 39 -1.97 -30.49 6.27
N THR A 40 -3.17 -30.99 6.52
CA THR A 40 -3.97 -30.63 7.69
C THR A 40 -3.27 -31.01 8.99
N LYS A 41 -2.76 -32.25 9.07
CA LYS A 41 -1.94 -32.68 10.20
C LYS A 41 -0.68 -31.82 10.36
N LEU A 42 -0.05 -31.40 9.25
CA LEU A 42 1.10 -30.50 9.26
C LEU A 42 0.74 -29.10 9.75
N SER A 43 -0.38 -28.53 9.30
CA SER A 43 -0.89 -27.22 9.75
C SER A 43 -1.11 -27.21 11.27
N LEU A 44 -1.75 -28.25 11.82
CA LEU A 44 -1.92 -28.40 13.27
C LEU A 44 -0.58 -28.48 14.01
N LYS A 45 0.38 -29.28 13.52
CA LYS A 45 1.73 -29.35 14.10
C LYS A 45 2.42 -27.97 14.08
N ASN A 46 2.27 -27.24 12.98
CA ASN A 46 2.86 -25.91 12.81
C ASN A 46 2.24 -24.87 13.75
N ALA A 47 0.94 -24.93 14.02
CA ALA A 47 0.31 -24.06 15.02
C ALA A 47 0.70 -24.44 16.46
N LEU A 48 0.71 -25.75 16.78
CA LEU A 48 1.04 -26.25 18.12
C LEU A 48 2.51 -26.04 18.52
N ARG A 49 3.41 -25.79 17.56
CA ARG A 49 4.85 -25.53 17.83
C ARG A 49 5.10 -24.34 18.76
N TYR A 50 4.15 -23.40 18.83
CA TYR A 50 4.25 -22.20 19.66
C TYR A 50 3.88 -22.44 21.12
N ILE A 51 3.31 -23.60 21.44
CA ILE A 51 2.54 -23.82 22.65
C ILE A 51 3.12 -25.00 23.43
N PRO A 52 3.18 -24.93 24.78
CA PRO A 52 3.60 -26.06 25.60
C PRO A 52 2.77 -27.33 25.35
N HIS A 53 3.45 -28.48 25.35
CA HIS A 53 2.84 -29.78 25.04
C HIS A 53 1.64 -30.13 25.93
N SER A 54 1.65 -29.68 27.20
CA SER A 54 0.56 -29.90 28.16
C SER A 54 -0.80 -29.32 27.71
N LEU A 55 -0.81 -28.37 26.77
CA LEU A 55 -2.01 -27.73 26.26
C LEU A 55 -2.48 -28.29 24.91
N HIS A 56 -1.70 -29.16 24.26
CA HIS A 56 -1.95 -29.60 22.88
C HIS A 56 -3.28 -30.34 22.74
N GLU A 57 -3.62 -31.21 23.69
CA GLU A 57 -4.87 -32.00 23.67
C GLU A 57 -6.11 -31.11 23.65
N LYS A 58 -6.08 -29.96 24.33
CA LYS A 58 -7.20 -29.01 24.37
C LYS A 58 -7.25 -28.09 23.16
N LEU A 59 -6.09 -27.70 22.64
CA LEU A 59 -5.99 -26.71 21.57
C LEU A 59 -6.07 -27.29 20.16
N ALA A 60 -5.65 -28.55 19.97
CA ALA A 60 -5.73 -29.19 18.65
C ALA A 60 -7.17 -29.24 18.10
N PRO A 61 -8.22 -29.56 18.89
CA PRO A 61 -9.62 -29.46 18.46
C PRO A 61 -10.04 -28.04 18.04
N GLU A 62 -9.64 -27.01 18.79
CA GLU A 62 -9.95 -25.62 18.45
C GLU A 62 -9.27 -25.19 17.15
N PHE A 63 -8.01 -25.58 16.96
CA PHE A 63 -7.26 -25.23 15.76
C PHE A 63 -7.78 -25.94 14.52
N ILE A 64 -8.22 -27.20 14.61
CA ILE A 64 -8.84 -27.86 13.45
C ILE A 64 -10.20 -27.25 13.12
N GLU A 65 -10.98 -26.83 14.13
CA GLU A 65 -12.23 -26.11 13.91
C GLU A 65 -11.99 -24.78 13.18
N GLU A 66 -11.02 -23.98 13.64
CA GLU A 66 -10.63 -22.74 12.97
C GLU A 66 -10.16 -23.01 11.53
N LEU A 67 -9.29 -24.01 11.33
CA LEU A 67 -8.77 -24.35 10.01
C LEU A 67 -9.88 -24.74 9.03
N VAL A 68 -10.84 -25.56 9.46
CA VAL A 68 -11.95 -26.03 8.62
C VAL A 68 -12.95 -24.92 8.34
N THR A 69 -13.32 -24.13 9.35
CA THR A 69 -14.38 -23.11 9.22
C THR A 69 -13.88 -21.80 8.59
N ARG A 70 -12.61 -21.46 8.82
CA ARG A 70 -12.00 -20.20 8.35
C ARG A 70 -10.95 -20.38 7.26
N GLY A 71 -10.46 -21.59 7.01
CA GLY A 71 -9.35 -21.87 6.10
C GLY A 71 -7.96 -21.50 6.67
N ARG A 72 -7.90 -21.05 7.94
CA ARG A 72 -6.69 -20.58 8.63
C ARG A 72 -6.81 -20.87 10.14
N ILE A 73 -5.66 -21.06 10.80
CA ILE A 73 -5.56 -21.12 12.27
C ILE A 73 -5.12 -19.74 12.76
N TYR A 74 -6.04 -18.95 13.30
CA TYR A 74 -5.75 -17.65 13.89
C TYR A 74 -5.31 -17.76 15.35
N GLY A 75 -5.64 -18.89 16.00
CA GLY A 75 -5.43 -19.13 17.41
C GLY A 75 -6.20 -18.12 18.26
N TYR A 76 -7.51 -18.02 18.04
CA TYR A 76 -8.35 -16.99 18.67
C TYR A 76 -8.23 -16.98 20.19
N ARG A 77 -8.03 -18.14 20.82
CA ARG A 77 -7.79 -18.23 22.27
C ARG A 77 -6.62 -17.38 22.75
N TYR A 78 -5.60 -17.17 21.93
CA TYR A 78 -4.43 -16.35 22.26
C TYR A 78 -4.63 -14.86 21.93
N ARG A 79 -5.78 -14.43 21.43
CA ARG A 79 -6.04 -13.00 21.24
C ARG A 79 -6.17 -12.29 22.61
N PRO A 80 -5.61 -11.08 22.81
CA PRO A 80 -5.91 -10.26 23.99
C PRO A 80 -7.39 -9.86 24.06
N GLU A 81 -7.99 -9.87 25.25
CA GLU A 81 -9.38 -9.42 25.45
C GLU A 81 -9.52 -7.90 25.19
N GLY A 82 -10.69 -7.47 24.71
CA GLY A 82 -11.00 -6.05 24.51
C GLY A 82 -10.46 -5.46 23.20
N ASN A 83 -10.59 -4.15 23.03
CA ASN A 83 -10.13 -3.43 21.84
C ASN A 83 -8.63 -3.13 21.96
N ILE A 84 -7.83 -3.57 20.97
CA ILE A 84 -6.42 -3.22 20.92
C ILE A 84 -6.34 -1.75 20.50
N LYS A 85 -5.57 -0.95 21.22
CA LYS A 85 -5.38 0.47 20.92
C LYS A 85 -3.91 0.80 21.08
N ALA A 86 -3.37 1.61 20.17
CA ALA A 86 -2.08 2.21 20.37
C ALA A 86 -2.12 3.21 21.52
N LYS A 87 -1.24 3.04 22.50
CA LYS A 87 -1.06 3.94 23.64
C LYS A 87 0.17 4.84 23.44
N PRO A 88 0.33 5.89 24.26
CA PRO A 88 1.61 6.56 24.45
C PRO A 88 2.75 5.56 24.71
N VAL A 89 3.92 5.82 24.14
CA VAL A 89 5.06 4.87 24.14
C VAL A 89 5.62 4.58 25.54
N ASP A 90 5.46 5.51 26.48
CA ASP A 90 5.88 5.37 27.88
C ASP A 90 5.01 4.36 28.65
N GLU A 91 3.78 4.09 28.21
CA GLU A 91 2.91 3.04 28.77
C GLU A 91 3.33 1.61 28.36
N TYR A 92 4.19 1.46 27.35
CA TYR A 92 4.68 0.16 26.93
C TYR A 92 5.87 -0.32 27.77
N ARG A 93 5.86 -1.62 28.08
CA ARG A 93 7.00 -2.30 28.72
C ARG A 93 8.09 -2.55 27.67
N GLY A 94 9.34 -2.43 28.06
CA GLY A 94 10.46 -2.66 27.16
C GLY A 94 11.79 -2.16 27.70
N ASN A 95 12.87 -2.83 27.31
CA ASN A 95 14.24 -2.43 27.66
C ASN A 95 14.80 -1.31 26.76
N THR A 96 14.20 -1.08 25.59
CA THR A 96 14.62 -0.07 24.61
C THR A 96 13.42 0.76 24.15
N LEU A 97 13.66 2.01 23.74
CA LEU A 97 12.62 2.87 23.17
C LEU A 97 12.12 2.29 21.85
N GLU A 98 13.02 1.76 21.03
CA GLU A 98 12.71 1.14 19.75
C GLU A 98 11.77 -0.07 19.92
N GLY A 99 12.03 -0.94 20.92
CA GLY A 99 11.16 -2.06 21.22
C GLY A 99 9.76 -1.62 21.65
N LYS A 100 9.65 -0.53 22.42
CA LYS A 100 8.35 0.08 22.79
C LYS A 100 7.65 0.73 21.60
N ALA A 101 8.38 1.48 20.78
CA ALA A 101 7.83 2.16 19.61
C ALA A 101 7.23 1.17 18.60
N LEU A 102 7.92 0.05 18.35
CA LEU A 102 7.38 -1.01 17.48
C LEU A 102 6.13 -1.67 18.05
N GLN A 103 6.01 -1.75 19.38
CA GLN A 103 4.77 -2.21 20.02
C GLN A 103 3.61 -1.23 19.81
N VAL A 104 3.85 0.09 19.84
CA VAL A 104 2.85 1.12 19.49
C VAL A 104 2.37 0.88 18.06
N MET A 105 3.30 0.72 17.13
CA MET A 105 2.99 0.54 15.71
C MET A 105 2.21 -0.74 15.41
N ILE A 106 2.58 -1.86 16.02
CA ILE A 106 1.85 -3.13 15.92
C ILE A 106 0.41 -2.98 16.43
N ASP A 107 0.22 -2.35 17.59
CA ASP A 107 -1.11 -2.19 18.17
C ASP A 107 -1.96 -1.20 17.37
N ASN A 108 -1.36 -0.16 16.77
CA ASN A 108 -2.06 0.74 15.84
C ASN A 108 -2.59 0.00 14.62
N ASN A 109 -1.77 -0.89 14.02
CA ASN A 109 -2.19 -1.69 12.88
C ASN A 109 -3.30 -2.71 13.19
N LEU A 110 -3.53 -3.01 14.48
CA LEU A 110 -4.58 -3.91 14.97
C LEU A 110 -5.71 -3.18 15.69
N ASP A 111 -5.65 -1.86 15.72
CA ASP A 111 -6.66 -1.01 16.33
C ASP A 111 -8.01 -1.21 15.62
N PHE A 112 -9.11 -1.38 16.35
CA PHE A 112 -10.41 -1.64 15.74
C PHE A 112 -10.93 -0.47 14.89
N ASP A 113 -10.43 0.74 15.11
CA ASP A 113 -10.77 1.89 14.30
C ASP A 113 -9.92 1.93 13.02
N VAL A 114 -8.77 1.26 13.02
CA VAL A 114 -7.77 1.28 11.93
C VAL A 114 -7.85 0.04 11.04
N ALA A 115 -7.93 -1.14 11.65
CA ALA A 115 -7.85 -2.43 11.00
C ALA A 115 -9.19 -2.86 10.39
N LEU A 116 -9.12 -3.46 9.20
CA LEU A 116 -10.30 -3.94 8.48
C LEU A 116 -10.95 -5.17 9.15
N TYR A 117 -10.15 -6.16 9.55
CA TYR A 117 -10.60 -7.35 10.28
C TYR A 117 -9.70 -7.56 11.51
N PRO A 118 -9.92 -6.78 12.59
CA PRO A 118 -9.00 -6.74 13.72
C PRO A 118 -8.89 -8.10 14.43
N TYR A 119 -9.93 -8.93 14.40
CA TYR A 119 -9.92 -10.28 14.97
C TYR A 119 -9.05 -11.28 14.21
N GLU A 120 -8.86 -11.07 12.91
CA GLU A 120 -8.06 -11.89 11.99
C GLU A 120 -6.72 -11.23 11.65
N LEU A 121 -6.29 -10.28 12.49
CA LEU A 121 -5.03 -9.53 12.37
C LEU A 121 -4.84 -8.82 11.02
N THR A 122 -5.93 -8.55 10.30
CA THR A 122 -5.90 -7.97 8.95
C THR A 122 -6.13 -6.46 9.03
N THR A 123 -5.12 -5.69 8.63
CA THR A 123 -5.18 -4.22 8.67
C THR A 123 -5.92 -3.67 7.46
N TYR A 124 -5.61 -4.10 6.23
CA TYR A 124 -6.28 -3.63 5.01
C TYR A 124 -6.05 -4.56 3.81
N GLY A 125 -6.62 -4.20 2.66
CA GLY A 125 -6.43 -4.94 1.41
C GLY A 125 -7.08 -6.33 1.42
N GLU A 126 -8.15 -6.49 2.20
CA GLU A 126 -8.90 -7.73 2.44
C GLU A 126 -8.11 -8.87 3.13
N SER A 127 -6.79 -8.96 2.97
CA SER A 127 -5.94 -10.04 3.49
C SER A 127 -4.58 -9.59 4.00
N GLY A 128 -4.24 -8.30 3.96
CA GLY A 128 -2.98 -7.75 4.46
C GLY A 128 -2.90 -7.83 5.99
N GLN A 129 -2.05 -8.71 6.51
CA GLN A 129 -1.99 -9.08 7.92
C GLN A 129 -0.71 -8.64 8.63
N VAL A 130 -0.87 -8.27 9.91
CA VAL A 130 0.25 -7.96 10.82
C VAL A 130 1.02 -9.23 11.18
N PHE A 131 0.30 -10.29 11.52
CA PHE A 131 0.83 -11.63 11.80
C PHE A 131 -0.17 -12.68 11.32
N GLN A 132 0.27 -13.93 11.17
CA GLN A 132 -0.61 -15.02 10.74
C GLN A 132 -1.60 -15.44 11.84
N ASN A 133 -1.18 -15.34 13.10
CA ASN A 133 -1.96 -15.78 14.25
C ASN A 133 -1.61 -15.02 15.53
N TRP A 134 -2.47 -15.15 16.54
CA TRP A 134 -2.32 -14.45 17.81
C TRP A 134 -1.19 -14.99 18.70
N MET A 135 -0.72 -16.22 18.48
CA MET A 135 0.49 -16.74 19.15
C MET A 135 1.72 -15.94 18.72
N GLN A 136 1.86 -15.66 17.42
CA GLN A 136 2.92 -14.82 16.88
C GLN A 136 2.87 -13.40 17.45
N TYR A 137 1.68 -12.78 17.47
CA TYR A 137 1.49 -11.47 18.12
C TYR A 137 2.04 -11.47 19.55
N ARG A 138 1.58 -12.39 20.40
CA ARG A 138 2.02 -12.45 21.81
C ARG A 138 3.52 -12.65 21.95
N LEU A 139 4.09 -13.59 21.20
CA LEU A 139 5.53 -13.85 21.26
C LEU A 139 6.34 -12.66 20.80
N VAL A 140 5.95 -11.98 19.70
CA VAL A 140 6.65 -10.79 19.22
C VAL A 140 6.59 -9.67 20.26
N LYS A 141 5.43 -9.41 20.89
CA LYS A 141 5.34 -8.45 22.00
C LYS A 141 6.30 -8.81 23.14
N MET A 142 6.35 -10.08 23.55
CA MET A 142 7.30 -10.55 24.58
C MET A 142 8.77 -10.38 24.18
N TYR A 143 9.12 -10.61 22.90
CA TYR A 143 10.47 -10.36 22.41
C TYR A 143 10.81 -8.87 22.40
N LEU A 144 9.89 -8.01 21.95
CA LEU A 144 10.07 -6.55 21.94
C LEU A 144 10.17 -5.95 23.35
N GLU A 145 9.54 -6.56 24.36
CA GLU A 145 9.73 -6.17 25.75
C GLU A 145 11.14 -6.48 26.27
N LYS A 146 11.80 -7.51 25.72
CA LYS A 146 13.09 -8.02 26.22
C LYS A 146 14.30 -7.64 25.38
N ILE A 147 14.09 -7.25 24.13
CA ILE A 147 15.16 -6.88 23.20
C ILE A 147 16.07 -5.78 23.79
N THR A 148 17.37 -5.93 23.65
CA THR A 148 18.36 -4.92 24.04
C THR A 148 18.88 -4.15 22.83
N ASP A 149 19.68 -3.12 23.07
CA ASP A 149 20.39 -2.34 22.05
C ASP A 149 21.50 -3.15 21.33
N LYS A 150 21.79 -4.38 21.76
CA LYS A 150 22.79 -5.28 21.17
C LYS A 150 22.15 -6.51 20.54
N GLN A 151 20.87 -6.42 20.20
CA GLN A 151 20.11 -7.51 19.63
C GLN A 151 19.23 -7.04 18.49
N THR A 152 18.95 -7.98 17.59
CA THR A 152 17.98 -7.84 16.50
C THR A 152 17.00 -9.00 16.58
N LEU A 153 15.71 -8.71 16.59
CA LEU A 153 14.66 -9.70 16.41
C LEU A 153 14.47 -9.97 14.92
N VAL A 154 14.62 -11.22 14.52
CA VAL A 154 14.35 -11.67 13.15
C VAL A 154 12.93 -12.24 13.07
N ILE A 155 12.17 -11.80 12.07
CA ILE A 155 10.79 -12.23 11.83
C ILE A 155 10.66 -12.80 10.42
N ALA A 156 10.13 -14.01 10.31
CA ALA A 156 9.89 -14.70 9.06
C ALA A 156 8.39 -14.91 8.85
N SER A 157 7.77 -14.11 7.99
CA SER A 157 6.32 -14.12 7.74
C SER A 157 5.52 -14.05 9.04
N GLY A 158 5.83 -13.10 9.91
CA GLY A 158 5.19 -12.94 11.22
C GLY A 158 5.70 -13.87 12.33
N HIS A 159 6.39 -14.98 12.01
CA HIS A 159 7.00 -15.82 13.04
C HIS A 159 8.25 -15.14 13.63
N PRO A 160 8.33 -14.90 14.95
CA PRO A 160 9.57 -14.47 15.58
C PRO A 160 10.57 -15.62 15.60
N VAL A 161 11.56 -15.57 14.70
CA VAL A 161 12.64 -16.56 14.64
C VAL A 161 13.49 -16.49 15.90
N GLY A 162 13.75 -15.27 16.41
CA GLY A 162 14.40 -15.06 17.69
C GLY A 162 15.25 -13.80 17.73
N LEU A 163 15.91 -13.59 18.88
CA LEU A 163 16.85 -12.51 19.11
C LEU A 163 18.27 -12.98 18.79
N PHE A 164 18.96 -12.25 17.92
CA PHE A 164 20.34 -12.50 17.53
C PHE A 164 21.23 -11.34 18.00
N PRO A 165 22.44 -11.59 18.52
CA PRO A 165 23.38 -10.53 18.88
C PRO A 165 23.77 -9.67 17.67
N THR A 166 23.73 -8.35 17.84
CA THR A 166 24.08 -7.35 16.82
C THR A 166 24.67 -6.08 17.47
N SER A 167 25.04 -5.08 16.67
CA SER A 167 25.57 -3.81 17.17
C SER A 167 24.44 -2.80 17.50
N PRO A 168 24.72 -1.75 18.30
CA PRO A 168 23.77 -0.65 18.50
C PRO A 168 23.33 0.09 17.24
N MET A 169 24.12 -0.01 16.15
CA MET A 169 23.81 0.57 14.84
C MET A 169 22.98 -0.36 13.96
N ALA A 170 22.72 -1.60 14.36
CA ALA A 170 21.88 -2.52 13.59
C ALA A 170 20.38 -2.26 13.86
N PRO A 171 19.49 -2.66 12.93
CA PRO A 171 18.06 -2.63 13.17
C PRO A 171 17.68 -3.44 14.40
N ARG A 172 16.68 -2.98 15.15
CA ARG A 172 16.11 -3.75 16.27
C ARG A 172 15.21 -4.87 15.76
N VAL A 173 14.60 -4.70 14.57
CA VAL A 173 13.81 -5.77 13.93
C VAL A 173 14.12 -5.85 12.44
N ILE A 174 14.33 -7.07 11.96
CA ILE A 174 14.39 -7.42 10.53
C ILE A 174 13.23 -8.35 10.23
N SER A 175 12.36 -7.97 9.29
CA SER A 175 11.15 -8.74 8.97
C SER A 175 11.08 -9.08 7.49
N THR A 176 10.53 -10.26 7.20
CA THR A 176 10.14 -10.64 5.84
C THR A 176 8.69 -11.13 5.83
N ASN A 177 7.97 -10.92 4.73
CA ASN A 177 6.59 -11.41 4.58
C ASN A 177 6.40 -12.10 3.23
N GLY A 178 6.10 -13.40 3.25
CA GLY A 178 5.67 -14.14 2.07
C GLY A 178 6.73 -14.30 0.98
N LEU A 179 8.02 -14.14 1.29
CA LEU A 179 9.08 -14.40 0.33
C LEU A 179 9.09 -15.88 -0.04
N MET A 180 8.80 -16.20 -1.30
CA MET A 180 8.71 -17.56 -1.82
C MET A 180 9.81 -17.78 -2.88
N VAL A 181 10.25 -19.03 -3.03
CA VAL A 181 11.15 -19.39 -4.14
C VAL A 181 10.36 -19.29 -5.43
N GLY A 182 10.90 -18.64 -6.46
CA GLY A 182 10.16 -18.22 -7.66
C GLY A 182 9.27 -19.27 -8.32
N MET A 183 9.68 -20.55 -8.33
CA MET A 183 8.86 -21.65 -8.87
C MET A 183 7.53 -21.86 -8.13
N PHE A 184 7.46 -21.48 -6.85
CA PHE A 184 6.28 -21.57 -5.98
C PHE A 184 5.66 -20.19 -5.72
N ASP A 185 6.19 -19.12 -6.30
CA ASP A 185 5.73 -17.76 -6.02
C ASP A 185 4.47 -17.41 -6.85
N ASN A 186 3.36 -18.04 -6.47
CA ASN A 186 2.06 -17.87 -7.09
C ASN A 186 0.93 -17.92 -6.03
N PRO A 187 -0.28 -17.41 -6.36
CA PRO A 187 -1.38 -17.34 -5.40
C PRO A 187 -1.82 -18.69 -4.79
N ASP A 188 -1.76 -19.78 -5.57
CA ASP A 188 -2.23 -21.09 -5.13
C ASP A 188 -1.28 -21.70 -4.09
N ASP A 189 0.01 -21.74 -4.41
CA ASP A 189 1.04 -22.22 -3.49
C ASP A 189 1.14 -21.34 -2.24
N PHE A 190 0.97 -20.02 -2.37
CA PHE A 190 0.88 -19.12 -1.23
C PHE A 190 -0.31 -19.44 -0.34
N SER A 191 -1.48 -19.73 -0.92
CA SER A 191 -2.68 -20.07 -0.14
C SER A 191 -2.48 -21.33 0.70
N VAL A 192 -1.80 -22.35 0.14
CA VAL A 192 -1.40 -23.56 0.86
C VAL A 192 -0.39 -23.21 1.97
N ALA A 193 0.64 -22.43 1.66
CA ALA A 193 1.68 -22.03 2.63
C ALA A 193 1.10 -21.23 3.82
N ALA A 194 0.14 -20.33 3.55
CA ALA A 194 -0.57 -19.58 4.58
C ALA A 194 -1.50 -20.49 5.41
N ALA A 195 -2.20 -21.45 4.81
CA ALA A 195 -3.00 -22.45 5.52
C ALA A 195 -2.15 -23.33 6.44
N LEU A 196 -0.92 -23.64 6.02
CA LEU A 196 0.07 -24.39 6.80
C LEU A 196 0.71 -23.56 7.92
N GLY A 197 0.45 -22.25 8.01
CA GLY A 197 1.02 -21.38 9.03
C GLY A 197 2.50 -21.02 8.79
N VAL A 198 2.95 -20.98 7.53
CA VAL A 198 4.34 -20.67 7.15
C VAL A 198 4.51 -19.44 6.24
N ALA A 199 3.41 -18.85 5.76
CA ALA A 199 3.45 -17.62 4.95
C ALA A 199 2.43 -16.58 5.46
N ASN A 200 2.83 -15.31 5.42
CA ASN A 200 2.01 -14.16 5.80
C ASN A 200 1.97 -13.17 4.64
N TYR A 201 0.78 -12.70 4.28
CA TYR A 201 0.67 -11.61 3.31
C TYR A 201 0.72 -10.29 4.06
N GLY A 202 1.90 -9.65 4.08
CA GLY A 202 2.11 -8.40 4.80
C GLY A 202 1.58 -7.16 4.08
N GLN A 203 1.11 -7.29 2.83
CA GLN A 203 0.86 -6.15 1.95
C GLN A 203 2.12 -5.25 1.92
N MET A 204 1.99 -3.97 2.20
CA MET A 204 3.06 -2.99 2.37
C MET A 204 3.17 -2.66 3.86
N THR A 205 2.26 -1.83 4.36
CA THR A 205 2.34 -1.30 5.74
C THR A 205 1.60 -2.11 6.79
N ALA A 206 0.86 -3.17 6.41
CA ALA A 206 0.19 -4.05 7.37
C ALA A 206 1.22 -4.91 8.13
N GLY A 207 1.98 -5.72 7.40
CA GLY A 207 3.13 -6.46 7.90
C GLY A 207 4.41 -5.63 8.01
N GLY A 208 4.39 -4.38 7.49
CA GLY A 208 5.42 -3.36 7.67
C GLY A 208 5.19 -2.41 8.84
N TRP A 209 4.14 -2.63 9.65
CA TRP A 209 3.85 -1.89 10.89
C TRP A 209 3.95 -0.37 10.75
N MET A 210 3.43 0.19 9.66
CA MET A 210 3.48 1.63 9.38
C MET A 210 2.16 2.12 8.75
N TYR A 211 1.05 1.45 9.05
CA TYR A 211 -0.26 1.87 8.55
C TYR A 211 -0.82 2.94 9.49
N ILE A 212 -1.25 4.07 8.93
CA ILE A 212 -1.73 5.24 9.71
C ILE A 212 -3.14 5.67 9.27
N GLY A 213 -3.93 4.68 8.85
CA GLY A 213 -5.27 4.90 8.34
C GLY A 213 -5.30 5.46 6.90
N PRO A 214 -6.44 6.04 6.50
CA PRO A 214 -6.71 6.36 5.10
C PRO A 214 -6.01 7.62 4.59
N GLN A 215 -5.45 8.45 5.46
CA GLN A 215 -4.79 9.69 5.04
C GLN A 215 -3.68 9.47 4.00
N GLY A 216 -3.01 8.30 4.03
CA GLY A 216 -2.00 7.95 3.03
C GLY A 216 -2.55 7.84 1.62
N ILE A 217 -3.67 7.13 1.47
CA ILE A 217 -4.29 6.94 0.15
C ILE A 217 -5.00 8.23 -0.31
N VAL A 218 -5.61 8.99 0.60
CA VAL A 218 -6.21 10.30 0.25
C VAL A 218 -5.14 11.25 -0.30
N HIS A 219 -3.97 11.34 0.36
CA HIS A 219 -2.85 12.15 -0.09
C HIS A 219 -2.33 11.70 -1.46
N GLY A 220 -2.02 10.41 -1.60
CA GLY A 220 -1.51 9.86 -2.87
C GLY A 220 -2.48 10.10 -4.04
N THR A 221 -3.79 9.97 -3.80
CA THR A 221 -4.81 10.26 -4.83
C THR A 221 -4.95 11.74 -5.12
N TYR A 222 -4.86 12.60 -4.10
CA TYR A 222 -4.85 14.05 -4.31
C TYR A 222 -3.67 14.48 -5.21
N ILE A 223 -2.47 13.98 -4.95
CA ILE A 223 -1.29 14.24 -5.78
C ILE A 223 -1.47 13.69 -7.19
N THR A 224 -1.99 12.47 -7.33
CA THR A 224 -2.25 11.86 -8.66
C THR A 224 -3.19 12.73 -9.48
N LEU A 225 -4.31 13.18 -8.89
CA LEU A 225 -5.35 13.97 -9.58
C LEU A 225 -4.83 15.34 -10.02
N LEU A 226 -4.12 16.06 -9.16
CA LEU A 226 -3.54 17.36 -9.53
C LEU A 226 -2.52 17.23 -10.66
N ASN A 227 -1.66 16.21 -10.61
CA ASN A 227 -0.67 16.00 -11.65
C ASN A 227 -1.28 15.47 -12.95
N ALA A 228 -2.37 14.70 -12.89
CA ALA A 228 -3.17 14.35 -14.07
C ALA A 228 -3.78 15.59 -14.73
N GLY A 229 -4.34 16.52 -13.94
CA GLY A 229 -4.87 17.79 -14.45
C GLY A 229 -3.80 18.64 -15.16
N ARG A 230 -2.59 18.72 -14.59
CA ARG A 230 -1.47 19.43 -15.21
C ARG A 230 -0.98 18.75 -16.48
N LEU A 231 -0.78 17.42 -16.43
CA LEU A 231 -0.20 16.66 -17.52
C LEU A 231 -1.16 16.56 -18.72
N TYR A 232 -2.42 16.22 -18.47
CA TYR A 232 -3.36 15.87 -19.52
C TYR A 232 -4.26 17.03 -19.94
N LEU A 233 -4.59 17.93 -19.01
CA LEU A 233 -5.45 19.08 -19.30
C LEU A 233 -4.67 20.40 -19.42
N ASN A 234 -3.34 20.35 -19.30
CA ASN A 234 -2.45 21.52 -19.33
C ASN A 234 -2.84 22.60 -18.31
N LEU A 235 -3.37 22.19 -17.16
CA LEU A 235 -3.69 23.14 -16.10
C LEU A 235 -2.41 23.81 -15.59
N PRO A 236 -2.44 25.12 -15.28
CA PRO A 236 -1.31 25.79 -14.67
C PRO A 236 -0.89 25.11 -13.37
N GLN A 237 0.40 25.18 -13.06
CA GLN A 237 0.98 24.46 -11.93
C GLN A 237 0.30 24.84 -10.60
N ASP A 238 -0.14 26.09 -10.46
CA ASP A 238 -0.77 26.69 -9.28
C ASP A 238 -2.31 26.54 -9.23
N LYS A 239 -2.92 25.86 -10.20
CA LYS A 239 -4.36 25.63 -10.25
C LYS A 239 -4.76 24.25 -9.73
N ASP A 240 -6.00 24.19 -9.28
CA ASP A 240 -6.68 22.97 -8.84
C ASP A 240 -7.59 22.41 -9.95
N LEU A 241 -8.48 21.49 -9.62
CA LEU A 241 -9.39 20.82 -10.56
C LEU A 241 -10.78 21.47 -10.63
N SER A 242 -10.91 22.74 -10.27
CA SER A 242 -12.20 23.46 -10.32
C SER A 242 -12.90 23.28 -11.68
N GLY A 243 -14.15 22.79 -11.64
CA GLY A 243 -14.96 22.54 -12.84
C GLY A 243 -14.59 21.28 -13.65
N ILE A 244 -13.56 20.53 -13.26
CA ILE A 244 -13.13 19.30 -13.93
C ILE A 244 -13.87 18.09 -13.36
N LEU A 245 -14.41 17.25 -14.25
CA LEU A 245 -15.05 15.98 -13.88
C LEU A 245 -14.03 14.85 -13.88
N TYR A 246 -14.00 14.12 -12.75
CA TYR A 246 -13.31 12.86 -12.57
C TYR A 246 -14.31 11.72 -12.36
N LEU A 247 -14.31 10.74 -13.28
CA LEU A 247 -15.18 9.56 -13.22
C LEU A 247 -14.37 8.33 -12.81
N THR A 248 -14.81 7.62 -11.77
CA THR A 248 -14.12 6.42 -11.28
C THR A 248 -15.08 5.42 -10.62
N SER A 249 -14.54 4.37 -10.00
CA SER A 249 -15.25 3.26 -9.40
C SER A 249 -14.61 2.79 -8.08
N GLY A 250 -15.45 2.19 -7.23
CA GLY A 250 -15.09 1.60 -5.95
C GLY A 250 -15.09 2.60 -4.80
N LEU A 251 -15.77 2.25 -3.71
CA LEU A 251 -15.76 2.96 -2.43
C LEU A 251 -15.30 2.06 -1.25
N GLY A 252 -14.55 1.01 -1.59
CA GLY A 252 -13.91 0.08 -0.67
C GLY A 252 -12.82 0.73 0.18
N GLY A 253 -12.02 -0.07 0.90
CA GLY A 253 -11.06 0.40 1.92
C GLY A 253 -10.13 1.52 1.43
N MET A 254 -9.46 1.31 0.28
CA MET A 254 -8.59 2.29 -0.38
C MET A 254 -9.35 3.18 -1.36
N SER A 255 -10.22 2.61 -2.19
CA SER A 255 -10.91 3.34 -3.27
C SER A 255 -11.93 4.38 -2.80
N GLY A 256 -12.42 4.25 -1.56
CA GLY A 256 -13.22 5.31 -0.92
C GLY A 256 -12.50 6.64 -0.78
N ALA A 257 -11.16 6.64 -0.72
CA ALA A 257 -10.36 7.84 -0.60
C ALA A 257 -10.44 8.76 -1.83
N GLN A 258 -10.80 8.22 -2.99
CA GLN A 258 -10.92 8.98 -4.24
C GLN A 258 -11.91 10.13 -4.10
N ALA A 259 -13.04 9.89 -3.41
CA ALA A 259 -14.07 10.90 -3.16
C ALA A 259 -13.54 12.07 -2.32
N LYS A 260 -12.74 11.78 -1.28
CA LYS A 260 -12.15 12.83 -0.47
C LYS A 260 -11.01 13.56 -1.18
N ALA A 261 -10.21 12.82 -1.95
CA ALA A 261 -9.08 13.35 -2.69
C ALA A 261 -9.52 14.32 -3.80
N ILE A 262 -10.56 13.98 -4.58
CA ILE A 262 -11.09 14.87 -5.61
C ILE A 262 -11.69 16.15 -5.01
N GLU A 263 -12.32 16.05 -3.83
CA GLU A 263 -12.80 17.26 -3.15
C GLU A 263 -11.66 18.17 -2.69
N ILE A 264 -10.59 17.59 -2.11
CA ILE A 264 -9.41 18.35 -1.69
C ILE A 264 -8.70 18.96 -2.91
N ALA A 265 -8.71 18.26 -4.05
CA ALA A 265 -8.19 18.75 -5.32
C ALA A 265 -9.10 19.77 -6.02
N GLY A 266 -10.25 20.13 -5.45
CA GLY A 266 -11.16 21.15 -6.00
C GLY A 266 -12.10 20.66 -7.10
N GLY A 267 -12.12 19.37 -7.42
CA GLY A 267 -12.85 18.83 -8.57
C GLY A 267 -14.25 18.29 -8.29
N ILE A 268 -14.85 17.74 -9.34
CA ILE A 268 -16.13 17.05 -9.31
C ILE A 268 -15.87 15.54 -9.50
N GLY A 269 -16.25 14.72 -8.52
CA GLY A 269 -16.07 13.27 -8.55
C GLY A 269 -17.39 12.53 -8.69
N VAL A 270 -17.48 11.63 -9.68
CA VAL A 270 -18.57 10.62 -9.76
C VAL A 270 -17.96 9.23 -9.58
N ILE A 271 -18.34 8.55 -8.51
CA ILE A 271 -17.76 7.27 -8.10
C ILE A 271 -18.85 6.19 -8.08
N ALA A 272 -18.75 5.22 -8.97
CA ALA A 272 -19.66 4.08 -9.01
C ALA A 272 -19.32 3.04 -7.93
N GLU A 273 -20.31 2.57 -7.18
CA GLU A 273 -20.19 1.47 -6.22
C GLU A 273 -21.47 0.63 -6.21
N VAL A 274 -21.32 -0.69 -6.18
CA VAL A 274 -22.42 -1.66 -6.21
C VAL A 274 -22.82 -2.17 -4.82
N ASP A 275 -21.94 -1.99 -3.83
CA ASP A 275 -22.18 -2.37 -2.43
C ASP A 275 -22.63 -1.15 -1.62
N GLU A 276 -23.94 -1.06 -1.38
CA GLU A 276 -24.58 -0.01 -0.56
C GLU A 276 -23.88 0.21 0.79
N SER A 277 -23.38 -0.87 1.42
CA SER A 277 -22.71 -0.77 2.72
C SER A 277 -21.41 0.07 2.64
N ARG A 278 -20.73 0.06 1.50
CA ARG A 278 -19.53 0.87 1.25
C ARG A 278 -19.90 2.32 1.02
N ILE A 279 -20.94 2.58 0.23
CA ILE A 279 -21.48 3.93 0.02
C ILE A 279 -21.85 4.56 1.36
N LYS A 280 -22.67 3.86 2.16
CA LYS A 280 -23.10 4.32 3.48
C LYS A 280 -21.90 4.63 4.38
N THR A 281 -20.90 3.75 4.41
CA THR A 281 -19.67 3.97 5.19
C THR A 281 -18.99 5.30 4.81
N ARG A 282 -18.86 5.62 3.51
CA ARG A 282 -18.18 6.84 3.06
C ARG A 282 -19.02 8.10 3.24
N TYR A 283 -20.33 7.97 3.13
CA TYR A 283 -21.26 9.05 3.41
C TYR A 283 -21.29 9.41 4.90
N ASP A 284 -21.38 8.42 5.79
CA ASP A 284 -21.34 8.63 7.25
C ASP A 284 -20.00 9.26 7.69
N GLN A 285 -18.90 8.99 6.96
CA GLN A 285 -17.59 9.63 7.16
C GLN A 285 -17.51 11.08 6.65
N GLY A 286 -18.51 11.55 5.90
CA GLY A 286 -18.51 12.86 5.24
C GLY A 286 -17.52 12.96 4.08
N TRP A 287 -17.20 11.83 3.42
CA TRP A 287 -16.33 11.80 2.24
C TRP A 287 -17.11 11.84 0.93
N ILE A 288 -18.40 11.53 0.97
CA ILE A 288 -19.35 11.63 -0.14
C ILE A 288 -20.35 12.73 0.18
N SER A 289 -20.54 13.67 -0.74
CA SER A 289 -21.46 14.80 -0.58
C SER A 289 -22.90 14.49 -1.04
N ARG A 290 -23.07 13.62 -2.04
CA ARG A 290 -24.37 13.21 -2.60
C ARG A 290 -24.37 11.74 -2.98
N ILE A 291 -25.52 11.08 -2.88
CA ILE A 291 -25.74 9.69 -3.32
C ILE A 291 -26.97 9.69 -4.22
N SER A 292 -26.90 8.96 -5.33
CA SER A 292 -28.09 8.65 -6.13
C SER A 292 -27.92 7.34 -6.92
N GLU A 293 -29.05 6.74 -7.27
CA GLU A 293 -29.16 5.64 -8.24
C GLU A 293 -29.58 6.16 -9.63
N ASP A 294 -30.02 7.43 -9.72
CA ASP A 294 -30.48 8.06 -10.96
C ASP A 294 -29.33 8.83 -11.61
N LEU A 295 -28.89 8.33 -12.78
CA LEU A 295 -27.83 8.95 -13.55
C LEU A 295 -28.25 10.31 -14.13
N GLY A 296 -29.53 10.55 -14.40
CA GLY A 296 -30.05 11.85 -14.83
C GLY A 296 -29.80 12.91 -13.76
N GLU A 297 -30.25 12.65 -12.53
CA GLU A 297 -30.04 13.51 -11.37
C GLU A 297 -28.54 13.76 -11.10
N ILE A 298 -27.72 12.71 -11.17
CA ILE A 298 -26.27 12.82 -10.96
C ILE A 298 -25.66 13.83 -11.93
N PHE A 299 -25.99 13.73 -13.22
CA PHE A 299 -25.38 14.60 -14.22
C PHE A 299 -26.00 16.00 -14.26
N GLU A 300 -27.23 16.21 -13.75
CA GLU A 300 -27.74 17.54 -13.42
C GLU A 300 -26.89 18.21 -12.33
N TRP A 301 -26.52 17.48 -11.27
CA TRP A 301 -25.63 18.01 -10.24
C TRP A 301 -24.22 18.30 -10.75
N VAL A 302 -23.69 17.45 -11.64
CA VAL A 302 -22.39 17.68 -12.29
C VAL A 302 -22.42 18.97 -13.11
N ASP A 303 -23.47 19.19 -13.91
CA ASP A 303 -23.60 20.39 -14.74
C ASP A 303 -23.75 21.67 -13.90
N ASP A 304 -24.51 21.62 -12.81
CA ASP A 304 -24.61 22.72 -11.85
C ASP A 304 -23.25 23.01 -11.19
N ALA A 305 -22.57 21.98 -10.69
CA ALA A 305 -21.26 22.10 -10.05
C ALA A 305 -20.20 22.65 -11.01
N ARG A 306 -20.24 22.25 -12.30
CA ARG A 306 -19.38 22.82 -13.35
C ARG A 306 -19.62 24.31 -13.54
N LYS A 307 -20.88 24.73 -13.69
CA LYS A 307 -21.24 26.14 -13.95
C LYS A 307 -20.89 27.08 -12.80
N SER A 308 -20.91 26.56 -11.57
CA SER A 308 -20.67 27.34 -10.36
C SER A 308 -19.32 27.03 -9.70
N GLU A 309 -18.44 26.28 -10.40
CA GLU A 309 -17.10 25.88 -9.95
C GLU A 309 -17.10 25.30 -8.52
N ARG A 310 -18.13 24.52 -8.19
CA ARG A 310 -18.29 23.91 -6.86
C ARG A 310 -17.58 22.58 -6.82
N VAL A 311 -16.91 22.34 -5.70
CA VAL A 311 -16.41 21.03 -5.32
C VAL A 311 -17.59 20.09 -5.03
N LEU A 312 -17.57 18.87 -5.56
CA LEU A 312 -18.65 17.91 -5.34
C LEU A 312 -18.17 16.46 -5.48
N SER A 313 -18.46 15.62 -4.49
CA SER A 313 -18.32 14.16 -4.59
C SER A 313 -19.69 13.47 -4.61
N ILE A 314 -19.89 12.59 -5.58
CA ILE A 314 -21.15 11.89 -5.82
C ILE A 314 -20.89 10.39 -5.86
N ALA A 315 -21.57 9.63 -5.00
CA ALA A 315 -21.65 8.18 -5.13
C ALA A 315 -22.82 7.80 -6.04
N TYR A 316 -22.51 7.09 -7.13
CA TYR A 316 -23.51 6.39 -7.92
C TYR A 316 -23.67 4.99 -7.35
N HIS A 317 -24.85 4.69 -6.80
CA HIS A 317 -25.18 3.33 -6.39
C HIS A 317 -25.57 2.51 -7.61
N GLY A 318 -24.60 1.81 -8.17
CA GLY A 318 -24.76 1.06 -9.40
C GLY A 318 -23.43 0.62 -10.01
N ASN A 319 -23.52 -0.10 -11.13
CA ASN A 319 -22.34 -0.66 -11.78
C ASN A 319 -21.62 0.40 -12.63
N VAL A 320 -20.29 0.46 -12.53
CA VAL A 320 -19.46 1.39 -13.31
C VAL A 320 -19.69 1.25 -14.83
N VAL A 321 -20.01 0.05 -15.33
CA VAL A 321 -20.32 -0.16 -16.75
C VAL A 321 -21.59 0.59 -17.16
N ASN A 322 -22.60 0.66 -16.29
CA ASN A 322 -23.83 1.42 -16.56
C ASN A 322 -23.56 2.93 -16.55
N LEU A 323 -22.70 3.40 -15.64
CA LEU A 323 -22.23 4.78 -15.61
C LEU A 323 -21.47 5.15 -16.91
N TRP A 324 -20.55 4.29 -17.35
CA TRP A 324 -19.83 4.46 -18.61
C TRP A 324 -20.77 4.46 -19.82
N LYS A 325 -21.73 3.55 -19.85
CA LYS A 325 -22.75 3.47 -20.91
C LYS A 325 -23.55 4.77 -20.98
N TYR A 326 -23.97 5.30 -19.84
CA TYR A 326 -24.75 6.53 -19.78
C TYR A 326 -23.98 7.75 -20.30
N VAL A 327 -22.71 7.93 -19.93
CA VAL A 327 -21.91 9.05 -20.45
C VAL A 327 -21.63 8.93 -21.95
N VAL A 328 -21.47 7.70 -22.45
CA VAL A 328 -21.32 7.43 -23.89
C VAL A 328 -22.60 7.75 -24.65
N ASP A 329 -23.74 7.24 -24.19
CA ASP A 329 -25.04 7.34 -24.86
C ASP A 329 -25.55 8.80 -24.86
N ASN A 330 -25.27 9.58 -23.81
CA ASN A 330 -25.67 10.99 -23.68
C ASN A 330 -24.60 12.00 -24.11
N ASN A 331 -23.47 11.54 -24.65
CA ASN A 331 -22.35 12.38 -25.07
C ASN A 331 -21.86 13.37 -23.99
N ILE A 332 -21.78 12.90 -22.74
CA ILE A 332 -21.35 13.71 -21.60
C ILE A 332 -19.84 13.82 -21.60
N LYS A 333 -19.32 15.04 -21.57
CA LYS A 333 -17.88 15.29 -21.47
C LYS A 333 -17.36 14.79 -20.12
N VAL A 334 -16.31 13.97 -20.15
CA VAL A 334 -15.54 13.53 -18.97
C VAL A 334 -14.08 13.85 -19.26
N GLU A 335 -13.46 14.71 -18.46
CA GLU A 335 -12.06 15.08 -18.66
C GLU A 335 -11.09 14.00 -18.18
N LEU A 336 -11.26 13.56 -16.93
CA LEU A 336 -10.37 12.60 -16.28
C LEU A 336 -11.16 11.36 -15.85
N ALA A 337 -10.57 10.18 -15.99
CA ALA A 337 -11.20 8.96 -15.52
C ALA A 337 -10.21 7.87 -15.10
N SER A 338 -10.66 6.98 -14.22
CA SER A 338 -9.91 5.80 -13.81
C SER A 338 -10.84 4.68 -13.33
N ASP A 339 -10.26 3.62 -12.78
CA ASP A 339 -10.97 2.51 -12.14
C ASP A 339 -10.19 2.03 -10.92
N GLN A 340 -10.89 1.82 -9.81
CA GLN A 340 -10.29 1.25 -8.59
C GLN A 340 -11.16 0.14 -7.99
N THR A 341 -11.87 -0.60 -8.85
CA THR A 341 -12.44 -1.91 -8.49
C THR A 341 -11.33 -2.89 -8.09
N SER A 342 -11.65 -4.01 -7.43
CA SER A 342 -10.62 -4.93 -6.93
C SER A 342 -10.24 -6.00 -7.98
N CYS A 343 -9.76 -5.57 -9.15
CA CYS A 343 -9.37 -6.48 -10.25
C CYS A 343 -8.17 -7.39 -9.94
N HIS A 344 -7.40 -7.12 -8.89
CA HIS A 344 -6.37 -8.05 -8.37
C HIS A 344 -6.97 -9.36 -7.83
N ALA A 345 -8.26 -9.36 -7.48
CA ALA A 345 -9.04 -10.52 -7.02
C ALA A 345 -10.37 -10.62 -7.82
N VAL A 346 -10.29 -10.38 -9.13
CA VAL A 346 -11.44 -10.17 -10.02
C VAL A 346 -12.53 -11.25 -9.90
N TYR A 347 -12.15 -12.53 -9.82
CA TYR A 347 -13.10 -13.64 -9.74
C TYR A 347 -13.53 -14.03 -8.32
N GLU A 348 -12.96 -13.41 -7.29
CA GLU A 348 -13.29 -13.66 -5.88
C GLU A 348 -14.35 -12.68 -5.35
N GLY A 349 -15.01 -11.96 -6.27
CA GLY A 349 -15.95 -10.89 -5.94
C GLY A 349 -15.30 -9.52 -5.77
N GLY A 350 -14.06 -9.34 -6.24
CA GLY A 350 -13.44 -8.01 -6.35
C GLY A 350 -14.06 -7.13 -7.44
N TYR A 351 -14.69 -7.75 -8.44
CA TYR A 351 -15.41 -7.09 -9.53
C TYR A 351 -16.80 -7.72 -9.67
N THR A 352 -17.86 -6.91 -9.73
CA THR A 352 -19.24 -7.40 -9.91
C THR A 352 -19.67 -7.13 -11.35
N PRO A 353 -20.09 -8.16 -12.11
CA PRO A 353 -20.49 -7.98 -13.50
C PRO A 353 -21.80 -7.18 -13.63
N PHE A 354 -21.90 -6.30 -14.63
CA PHE A 354 -23.01 -5.36 -14.79
C PHE A 354 -24.36 -6.01 -15.13
N GLN A 355 -24.33 -7.25 -15.61
CA GLN A 355 -25.50 -8.02 -16.04
C GLN A 355 -26.39 -8.49 -14.87
N ILE A 356 -25.89 -8.43 -13.64
CA ILE A 356 -26.55 -8.94 -12.43
C ILE A 356 -26.40 -7.97 -11.26
N SER A 357 -27.26 -8.11 -10.26
CA SER A 357 -27.14 -7.34 -9.01
C SER A 357 -25.94 -7.79 -8.17
N PHE A 358 -25.52 -6.93 -7.24
CA PHE A 358 -24.47 -7.26 -6.26
C PHE A 358 -24.79 -8.54 -5.48
N LYS A 359 -26.04 -8.68 -5.01
CA LYS A 359 -26.51 -9.84 -4.26
C LYS A 359 -26.43 -11.13 -5.09
N GLU A 360 -26.94 -11.12 -6.31
CA GLU A 360 -26.86 -12.28 -7.22
C GLU A 360 -25.41 -12.65 -7.54
N GLY A 361 -24.53 -11.65 -7.69
CA GLY A 361 -23.09 -11.89 -7.84
C GLY A 361 -22.48 -12.64 -6.66
N ARG A 362 -22.81 -12.25 -5.42
CA ARG A 362 -22.36 -12.98 -4.22
C ARG A 362 -22.90 -14.40 -4.15
N ASP A 363 -24.14 -14.61 -4.58
CA ASP A 363 -24.76 -15.95 -4.60
C ASP A 363 -24.14 -16.85 -5.69
N LEU A 364 -23.83 -16.30 -6.87
CA LEU A 364 -23.14 -17.05 -7.93
C LEU A 364 -21.72 -17.46 -7.55
N ILE A 365 -20.97 -16.63 -6.80
CA ILE A 365 -19.63 -17.03 -6.31
C ILE A 365 -19.72 -18.32 -5.49
N LYS A 366 -20.77 -18.47 -4.66
CA LYS A 366 -20.97 -19.66 -3.80
C LYS A 366 -21.46 -20.87 -4.58
N ASN A 367 -22.41 -20.66 -5.51
CA ASN A 367 -23.20 -21.74 -6.09
C ASN A 367 -22.77 -22.11 -7.52
N ASN A 368 -22.17 -21.18 -8.27
CA ASN A 368 -21.75 -21.40 -9.66
C ASN A 368 -20.65 -20.40 -10.09
N ILE A 369 -19.45 -20.63 -9.56
CA ILE A 369 -18.29 -19.76 -9.84
C ILE A 369 -17.94 -19.66 -11.33
N ASN A 370 -18.16 -20.72 -12.11
CA ASN A 370 -17.88 -20.71 -13.55
C ASN A 370 -18.77 -19.72 -14.30
N ARG A 371 -20.07 -19.67 -13.96
CA ARG A 371 -20.97 -18.67 -14.53
C ARG A 371 -20.60 -17.25 -14.10
N PHE A 372 -20.19 -17.06 -12.85
CA PHE A 372 -19.70 -15.76 -12.36
C PHE A 372 -18.50 -15.28 -13.18
N LYS A 373 -17.50 -16.14 -13.38
CA LYS A 373 -16.30 -15.83 -14.19
C LYS A 373 -16.64 -15.39 -15.61
N GLN A 374 -17.53 -16.13 -16.29
CA GLN A 374 -17.99 -15.78 -17.64
C GLN A 374 -18.63 -14.39 -17.69
N LEU A 375 -19.50 -14.06 -16.73
CA LEU A 375 -20.17 -12.76 -16.67
C LEU A 375 -19.16 -11.63 -16.40
N VAL A 376 -18.19 -11.87 -15.52
CA VAL A 376 -17.08 -10.94 -15.24
C VAL A 376 -16.29 -10.66 -16.52
N ASP A 377 -15.90 -11.70 -17.28
CA ASP A 377 -15.15 -11.54 -18.53
C ASP A 377 -15.92 -10.70 -19.56
N GLU A 378 -17.22 -10.94 -19.71
CA GLU A 378 -18.10 -10.15 -20.57
C GLU A 378 -18.19 -8.69 -20.11
N SER A 379 -18.34 -8.46 -18.79
CA SER A 379 -18.44 -7.11 -18.20
C SER A 379 -17.16 -6.31 -18.37
N LEU A 380 -15.99 -6.92 -18.17
CA LEU A 380 -14.69 -6.27 -18.37
C LEU A 380 -14.48 -5.84 -19.82
N LYS A 381 -14.88 -6.69 -20.78
CA LYS A 381 -14.81 -6.36 -22.21
C LYS A 381 -15.70 -5.17 -22.55
N GLU A 382 -16.92 -5.12 -22.02
CA GLU A 382 -17.82 -4.00 -22.27
C GLU A 382 -17.32 -2.71 -21.61
N GLN A 383 -16.81 -2.78 -20.37
CA GLN A 383 -16.18 -1.63 -19.71
C GLN A 383 -15.02 -1.07 -20.55
N PHE A 384 -14.11 -1.94 -21.01
CA PHE A 384 -12.99 -1.55 -21.85
C PHE A 384 -13.43 -0.88 -23.15
N LYS A 385 -14.43 -1.45 -23.83
CA LYS A 385 -15.00 -0.87 -25.05
C LYS A 385 -15.55 0.54 -24.82
N LEU A 386 -16.30 0.76 -23.73
CA LEU A 386 -16.88 2.06 -23.41
C LEU A 386 -15.80 3.09 -23.05
N ILE A 387 -14.79 2.69 -22.27
CA ILE A 387 -13.63 3.53 -21.97
C ILE A 387 -12.93 3.92 -23.26
N LYS A 388 -12.71 2.97 -24.19
CA LYS A 388 -12.09 3.27 -25.48
C LYS A 388 -12.86 4.35 -26.26
N ILE A 389 -14.19 4.22 -26.35
CA ILE A 389 -15.04 5.24 -26.98
C ILE A 389 -14.85 6.61 -26.33
N MET A 390 -14.80 6.68 -24.99
CA MET A 390 -14.61 7.93 -24.27
C MET A 390 -13.20 8.51 -24.47
N THR A 391 -12.16 7.67 -24.53
CA THR A 391 -10.80 8.13 -24.84
C THR A 391 -10.68 8.66 -26.28
N GLU A 392 -11.39 8.05 -27.24
CA GLU A 392 -11.50 8.57 -28.61
C GLU A 392 -12.26 9.92 -28.66
N ARG A 393 -13.10 10.20 -27.66
CA ARG A 393 -13.79 11.49 -27.45
C ARG A 393 -13.00 12.49 -26.59
N GLY A 394 -11.77 12.17 -26.21
CA GLY A 394 -10.88 13.07 -25.47
C GLY A 394 -10.87 12.92 -23.95
N THR A 395 -11.48 11.87 -23.39
CA THR A 395 -11.30 11.53 -21.97
C THR A 395 -9.89 10.96 -21.75
N TYR A 396 -9.20 11.42 -20.71
CA TYR A 396 -7.95 10.81 -20.27
C TYR A 396 -8.22 9.74 -19.23
N PHE A 397 -7.98 8.47 -19.61
CA PHE A 397 -8.12 7.32 -18.73
C PHE A 397 -6.75 6.77 -18.32
N TRP A 398 -6.60 6.39 -17.06
CA TRP A 398 -5.44 5.66 -16.56
C TRP A 398 -5.84 4.49 -15.64
N ASP A 399 -5.03 3.45 -15.56
CA ASP A 399 -5.18 2.37 -14.57
C ASP A 399 -4.64 2.81 -13.20
N TYR A 400 -5.42 2.62 -12.13
CA TYR A 400 -5.04 3.02 -10.76
C TYR A 400 -4.22 1.95 -10.02
N GLY A 401 -3.51 1.08 -10.73
CA GLY A 401 -2.70 0.01 -10.15
C GLY A 401 -3.53 -1.10 -9.49
N ASN A 402 -4.74 -1.35 -10.00
CA ASN A 402 -5.66 -2.37 -9.48
C ASN A 402 -5.68 -3.67 -10.32
N SER A 403 -4.83 -3.77 -11.35
CA SER A 403 -4.78 -4.86 -12.34
C SER A 403 -5.97 -4.90 -13.31
N PHE A 404 -6.70 -3.79 -13.51
CA PHE A 404 -7.83 -3.74 -14.44
C PHE A 404 -7.41 -4.12 -15.86
N MET A 405 -6.33 -3.51 -16.39
CA MET A 405 -5.90 -3.79 -17.76
C MET A 405 -5.49 -5.24 -17.98
N LYS A 406 -4.80 -5.84 -16.99
CA LYS A 406 -4.44 -7.26 -17.04
C LYS A 406 -5.68 -8.16 -16.98
N ALA A 407 -6.66 -7.82 -16.14
CA ALA A 407 -7.91 -8.57 -16.06
C ALA A 407 -8.69 -8.53 -17.39
N VAL A 408 -8.74 -7.38 -18.06
CA VAL A 408 -9.34 -7.26 -19.40
C VAL A 408 -8.61 -8.11 -20.45
N PHE A 409 -7.27 -8.11 -20.42
CA PHE A 409 -6.46 -8.96 -21.32
C PHE A 409 -6.71 -10.46 -21.09
N ASP A 410 -6.84 -10.86 -19.82
CA ASP A 410 -7.09 -12.25 -19.41
C ASP A 410 -8.50 -12.70 -19.75
N ALA A 411 -9.48 -11.80 -19.65
CA ALA A 411 -10.85 -12.03 -20.13
C ALA A 411 -10.90 -12.27 -21.66
N GLY A 412 -9.86 -11.88 -22.39
CA GLY A 412 -9.67 -12.19 -23.82
C GLY A 412 -9.72 -10.98 -24.76
N ALA A 413 -9.82 -9.75 -24.24
CA ALA A 413 -9.69 -8.54 -25.05
C ALA A 413 -8.20 -8.23 -25.31
N LYS A 414 -7.57 -8.99 -26.21
CA LYS A 414 -6.12 -8.91 -26.47
C LYS A 414 -5.65 -7.56 -27.01
N ASN A 415 -6.55 -6.81 -27.65
CA ASN A 415 -6.29 -5.46 -28.13
C ASN A 415 -6.13 -4.40 -27.03
N ILE A 416 -6.23 -4.75 -25.74
CA ILE A 416 -5.77 -3.87 -24.66
C ILE A 416 -4.25 -3.88 -24.51
N ALA A 417 -3.54 -4.91 -25.01
CA ALA A 417 -2.09 -4.90 -25.11
C ALA A 417 -1.65 -4.12 -26.36
N LYS A 418 -0.56 -3.34 -26.27
CA LYS A 418 -0.08 -2.50 -27.39
C LYS A 418 0.23 -3.33 -28.65
N ASN A 419 0.83 -4.50 -28.48
CA ASN A 419 1.16 -5.42 -29.59
C ASN A 419 0.04 -6.39 -29.98
N GLY A 420 -1.08 -6.42 -29.23
CA GLY A 420 -2.20 -7.33 -29.46
C GLY A 420 -1.97 -8.80 -29.14
N ASN A 421 -0.79 -9.19 -28.64
CA ASN A 421 -0.39 -10.58 -28.43
C ASN A 421 -0.15 -10.90 -26.94
N ASP A 422 0.72 -10.14 -26.29
CA ASP A 422 1.16 -10.34 -24.91
C ASP A 422 1.39 -9.00 -24.20
N THR A 423 1.75 -9.04 -22.91
CA THR A 423 1.91 -7.82 -22.10
C THR A 423 3.33 -7.25 -22.13
N SER A 424 4.21 -7.72 -23.03
CA SER A 424 5.63 -7.32 -23.05
C SER A 424 5.83 -5.84 -23.40
N GLU A 425 4.96 -5.27 -24.24
CA GLU A 425 4.97 -3.86 -24.62
C GLU A 425 4.02 -2.99 -23.78
N GLY A 426 3.42 -3.56 -22.72
CA GLY A 426 2.43 -2.90 -21.89
C GLY A 426 1.05 -2.78 -22.54
N PHE A 427 0.22 -1.90 -21.99
CA PHE A 427 -1.18 -1.74 -22.36
C PHE A 427 -1.47 -0.42 -23.07
N VAL A 428 -2.61 -0.34 -23.76
CA VAL A 428 -3.01 0.85 -24.54
C VAL A 428 -3.30 2.08 -23.66
N PHE A 429 -3.63 1.89 -22.39
CA PHE A 429 -3.72 2.95 -21.40
C PHE A 429 -2.53 2.87 -20.46
N PRO A 430 -1.98 4.01 -20.02
CA PRO A 430 -0.92 4.00 -19.02
C PRO A 430 -1.49 3.67 -17.64
N SER A 431 -0.64 3.14 -16.76
CA SER A 431 -0.94 3.20 -15.32
C SER A 431 -0.65 4.60 -14.77
N TYR A 432 -1.29 4.97 -13.64
CA TYR A 432 -1.00 6.24 -12.99
C TYR A 432 0.48 6.39 -12.59
N VAL A 433 1.20 5.29 -12.37
CA VAL A 433 2.64 5.36 -12.11
C VAL A 433 3.44 5.52 -13.40
N GLU A 434 3.00 4.89 -14.49
CA GLU A 434 3.72 4.90 -15.77
C GLU A 434 3.93 6.33 -16.28
N ASP A 435 2.86 7.14 -16.25
CA ASP A 435 2.86 8.46 -16.87
C ASP A 435 2.73 9.64 -15.89
N ILE A 436 2.15 9.44 -14.70
CA ILE A 436 1.97 10.52 -13.72
C ILE A 436 3.01 10.40 -12.61
N MET A 437 2.85 9.46 -11.68
CA MET A 437 3.64 9.43 -10.44
C MET A 437 5.11 9.07 -10.67
N GLY A 438 5.41 8.17 -11.60
CA GLY A 438 6.78 7.80 -11.94
C GLY A 438 7.57 9.02 -12.43
N PRO A 439 7.18 9.61 -13.59
CA PRO A 439 7.89 10.76 -14.15
C PRO A 439 7.85 12.02 -13.25
N ILE A 440 6.71 12.31 -12.62
CA ILE A 440 6.48 13.62 -11.96
C ILE A 440 6.86 13.58 -10.47
N CYS A 441 6.90 12.40 -9.85
CA CYS A 441 7.28 12.26 -8.43
C CYS A 441 8.51 11.39 -8.24
N PHE A 442 8.44 10.10 -8.56
CA PHE A 442 9.50 9.14 -8.20
C PHE A 442 10.83 9.44 -8.88
N ASP A 443 10.80 9.86 -10.14
CA ASP A 443 12.00 10.19 -10.90
C ASP A 443 12.69 11.47 -10.36
N TYR A 444 12.01 12.26 -9.51
CA TYR A 444 12.59 13.39 -8.74
C TYR A 444 12.79 13.05 -7.25
N GLY A 445 12.50 11.82 -6.83
CA GLY A 445 12.70 11.32 -5.47
C GLY A 445 11.55 11.60 -4.51
N TYR A 446 10.48 12.26 -4.97
CA TYR A 446 9.27 12.47 -4.17
C TYR A 446 8.56 11.16 -3.95
N GLY A 447 8.21 10.89 -2.70
CA GLY A 447 7.44 9.73 -2.31
C GLY A 447 7.00 9.82 -0.86
N PRO A 448 6.26 8.82 -0.37
CA PRO A 448 5.60 8.92 0.93
C PRO A 448 6.61 9.11 2.05
N PHE A 449 6.46 10.19 2.79
CA PHE A 449 7.18 10.48 4.02
C PHE A 449 6.17 10.58 5.15
N ARG A 450 6.23 9.64 6.09
CA ARG A 450 5.22 9.45 7.15
C ARG A 450 5.87 9.53 8.51
N TRP A 451 5.12 10.03 9.48
CA TRP A 451 5.56 10.00 10.86
C TRP A 451 4.41 9.76 11.84
N VAL A 452 4.76 9.24 13.01
CA VAL A 452 3.87 9.00 14.13
C VAL A 452 4.46 9.62 15.39
N CYS A 453 3.68 10.46 16.07
CA CYS A 453 4.00 10.99 17.39
C CYS A 453 3.78 9.89 18.44
N LEU A 454 4.88 9.30 18.93
CA LEU A 454 4.85 8.17 19.85
C LEU A 454 4.36 8.56 21.25
N SER A 455 4.30 9.86 21.55
CA SER A 455 3.64 10.40 22.75
C SER A 455 2.12 10.25 22.74
N GLY A 456 1.51 10.07 21.56
CA GLY A 456 0.05 10.07 21.39
C GLY A 456 -0.60 11.45 21.53
N LYS A 457 0.16 12.53 21.68
CA LYS A 457 -0.34 13.89 21.89
C LYS A 457 -0.71 14.59 20.59
N GLU A 458 -1.82 15.33 20.60
CA GLU A 458 -2.24 16.14 19.46
C GLU A 458 -1.32 17.36 19.27
N GLU A 459 -0.79 17.90 20.37
CA GLU A 459 0.15 19.03 20.38
C GLU A 459 1.41 18.70 19.59
N ASP A 460 1.99 17.51 19.80
CA ASP A 460 3.15 17.03 19.04
C ASP A 460 2.85 16.97 17.54
N LEU A 461 1.66 16.48 17.16
CA LEU A 461 1.23 16.44 15.77
C LEU A 461 1.13 17.85 15.17
N ASN A 462 0.53 18.80 15.89
CA ASN A 462 0.45 20.20 15.42
C ASN A 462 1.84 20.82 15.24
N ILE A 463 2.79 20.56 16.15
CA ILE A 463 4.17 21.06 16.05
C ILE A 463 4.87 20.42 14.84
N THR A 464 4.74 19.10 14.67
CA THR A 464 5.35 18.41 13.51
C THR A 464 4.74 18.85 12.18
N ASP A 465 3.43 19.08 12.11
CA ASP A 465 2.77 19.65 10.93
C ASP A 465 3.35 21.03 10.59
N GLN A 466 3.51 21.91 11.58
CA GLN A 466 4.09 23.25 11.38
C GLN A 466 5.56 23.18 10.96
N THR A 467 6.35 22.31 11.59
CA THR A 467 7.78 22.13 11.28
C THR A 467 7.98 21.56 9.87
N ALA A 468 7.17 20.60 9.45
CA ALA A 468 7.17 20.08 8.09
C ALA A 468 6.77 21.18 7.09
N MET A 469 5.66 21.88 7.34
CA MET A 469 5.19 22.98 6.49
C MET A 469 6.25 24.08 6.31
N ASN A 470 6.93 24.48 7.39
CA ASN A 470 8.00 25.49 7.36
C ASN A 470 9.28 25.01 6.67
N SER A 471 9.40 23.72 6.38
CA SER A 471 10.58 23.13 5.74
C SER A 471 10.42 22.95 4.24
N ILE A 472 9.20 23.13 3.70
CA ILE A 472 8.87 22.98 2.29
C ILE A 472 8.92 24.37 1.63
N ASN A 473 9.60 24.47 0.49
CA ASN A 473 9.58 25.67 -0.35
C ASN A 473 8.54 25.51 -1.48
N PRO A 474 7.33 26.08 -1.35
CA PRO A 474 6.27 25.89 -2.33
C PRO A 474 6.58 26.47 -3.72
N GLU A 475 7.59 27.34 -3.85
CA GLU A 475 7.97 27.97 -5.12
C GLU A 475 9.03 27.16 -5.90
N ARG A 476 9.56 26.08 -5.33
CA ARG A 476 10.65 25.29 -5.94
C ARG A 476 10.11 24.36 -7.05
N ARG A 477 9.14 23.51 -6.75
CA ARG A 477 8.43 22.64 -7.70
C ARG A 477 6.95 22.55 -7.34
N ALA A 478 6.12 22.11 -8.29
CA ALA A 478 4.69 21.95 -8.04
C ALA A 478 4.40 20.89 -6.97
N GLN A 479 5.22 19.84 -6.88
CA GLN A 479 5.11 18.82 -5.85
C GLN A 479 5.33 19.44 -4.46
N ASP A 480 6.28 20.37 -4.31
CA ASP A 480 6.47 21.10 -3.04
C ASP A 480 5.22 21.89 -2.66
N ARG A 481 4.65 22.66 -3.60
CA ARG A 481 3.41 23.41 -3.37
C ARG A 481 2.24 22.51 -2.98
N ASP A 482 2.07 21.38 -3.67
CA ASP A 482 0.97 20.47 -3.38
C ASP A 482 1.06 19.90 -1.97
N ASN A 483 2.28 19.54 -1.55
CA ASN A 483 2.56 19.01 -0.23
C ASN A 483 2.48 20.08 0.86
N TYR A 484 2.85 21.32 0.55
CA TYR A 484 2.63 22.50 1.41
C TYR A 484 1.13 22.76 1.64
N ASN A 485 0.33 22.77 0.57
CA ASN A 485 -1.13 22.95 0.66
C ASN A 485 -1.77 21.79 1.43
N TRP A 486 -1.34 20.56 1.16
CA TRP A 486 -1.80 19.38 1.86
C TRP A 486 -1.55 19.48 3.37
N ILE A 487 -0.34 19.79 3.81
CA ILE A 487 0.00 19.84 5.24
C ILE A 487 -0.73 21.00 5.94
N ARG A 488 -0.85 22.16 5.28
CA ARG A 488 -1.63 23.31 5.78
C ARG A 488 -3.07 22.92 6.08
N ASP A 489 -3.70 22.16 5.19
CA ASP A 489 -5.12 21.82 5.29
C ASP A 489 -5.40 20.47 5.96
N ALA A 490 -4.36 19.73 6.35
CA ALA A 490 -4.48 18.36 6.88
C ALA A 490 -5.40 18.28 8.12
N LYS A 491 -5.35 19.30 9.00
CA LYS A 491 -6.22 19.39 10.18
C LYS A 491 -7.69 19.63 9.81
N LYS A 492 -7.96 20.45 8.80
CA LYS A 492 -9.32 20.71 8.29
C LYS A 492 -9.96 19.43 7.74
N ASN A 493 -9.16 18.54 7.16
CA ASN A 493 -9.62 17.31 6.54
C ASN A 493 -9.96 16.18 7.54
N ARG A 494 -9.50 16.27 8.80
CA ARG A 494 -9.82 15.32 9.89
C ARG A 494 -9.59 13.83 9.54
N LEU A 495 -8.44 13.54 8.93
CA LEU A 495 -8.11 12.18 8.44
C LEU A 495 -7.34 11.29 9.44
N VAL A 496 -7.03 11.81 10.63
CA VAL A 496 -6.26 11.10 11.65
C VAL A 496 -7.15 10.06 12.34
N ILE A 497 -6.69 8.82 12.39
CA ILE A 497 -7.34 7.69 13.07
C ILE A 497 -6.28 6.81 13.72
N GLY A 498 -6.55 6.31 14.93
CA GLY A 498 -5.55 5.62 15.75
C GLY A 498 -4.47 6.58 16.25
N THR A 499 -3.20 6.27 15.97
CA THR A 499 -2.06 7.10 16.38
C THR A 499 -2.07 8.49 15.75
N LYS A 500 -1.42 9.44 16.44
CA LYS A 500 -1.21 10.80 15.95
C LYS A 500 -0.15 10.78 14.86
N ALA A 501 -0.59 10.77 13.63
CA ALA A 501 0.25 10.51 12.47
C ALA A 501 -0.07 11.43 11.31
N ARG A 502 0.93 11.64 10.45
CA ARG A 502 0.83 12.43 9.23
C ARG A 502 1.63 11.79 8.10
N ILE A 503 1.30 12.19 6.88
CA ILE A 503 1.99 11.88 5.63
C ILE A 503 2.11 13.14 4.78
N LEU A 504 3.15 13.21 3.98
CA LEU A 504 3.25 14.04 2.76
C LEU A 504 4.23 13.36 1.79
N TYR A 505 4.44 13.90 0.60
CA TYR A 505 5.53 13.52 -0.29
C TYR A 505 6.68 14.52 -0.19
N ALA A 506 7.90 14.02 -0.16
CA ALA A 506 9.12 14.82 -0.08
C ALA A 506 10.27 14.11 -0.81
N ASP A 507 11.20 14.88 -1.38
CA ASP A 507 12.44 14.36 -1.97
C ASP A 507 13.51 14.00 -0.92
N ALA A 508 14.69 13.54 -1.34
CA ALA A 508 15.78 13.18 -0.43
C ALA A 508 16.16 14.32 0.54
N LYS A 509 16.37 15.53 0.01
CA LYS A 509 16.86 16.69 0.78
C LYS A 509 15.80 17.14 1.79
N GLU A 510 14.55 17.20 1.37
CA GLU A 510 13.42 17.58 2.22
C GLU A 510 13.15 16.55 3.32
N ARG A 511 13.17 15.24 3.00
CA ARG A 511 13.00 14.18 4.00
C ARG A 511 14.08 14.28 5.08
N ILE A 512 15.34 14.49 4.69
CA ILE A 512 16.47 14.65 5.63
C ILE A 512 16.27 15.89 6.49
N ASN A 513 15.94 17.03 5.88
CA ASN A 513 15.75 18.30 6.61
C ASN A 513 14.62 18.21 7.64
N ILE A 514 13.46 17.70 7.24
CA ILE A 514 12.31 17.53 8.14
C ILE A 514 12.65 16.54 9.27
N ALA A 515 13.26 15.40 8.94
CA ALA A 515 13.66 14.40 9.94
C ALA A 515 14.65 14.96 10.97
N LEU A 516 15.66 15.73 10.53
CA LEU A 516 16.63 16.35 11.45
C LEU A 516 15.96 17.38 12.37
N LYS A 517 15.06 18.22 11.84
CA LYS A 517 14.31 19.17 12.68
C LYS A 517 13.40 18.48 13.68
N PHE A 518 12.73 17.39 13.30
CA PHE A 518 11.96 16.58 14.24
C PHE A 518 12.86 16.00 15.34
N ASN A 519 14.01 15.40 14.98
CA ASN A 519 14.94 14.85 15.95
C ASN A 519 15.51 15.93 16.88
N GLU A 520 15.77 17.14 16.36
CA GLU A 520 16.17 18.30 17.16
C GLU A 520 15.07 18.73 18.14
N SER A 521 13.81 18.80 17.72
CA SER A 521 12.68 19.11 18.62
C SER A 521 12.48 18.04 19.70
N VAL A 522 12.71 16.76 19.39
CA VAL A 522 12.74 15.68 20.40
C VAL A 522 13.87 15.92 21.41
N ARG A 523 15.07 16.25 20.94
CA ARG A 523 16.24 16.55 21.78
C ARG A 523 16.00 17.73 22.73
N LYS A 524 15.30 18.76 22.25
CA LYS A 524 14.91 19.94 23.04
C LYS A 524 13.75 19.68 24.01
N GLY A 525 13.07 18.54 23.88
CA GLY A 525 11.89 18.21 24.68
C GLY A 525 10.62 18.98 24.27
N GLU A 526 10.60 19.56 23.06
CA GLU A 526 9.44 20.28 22.51
C GLU A 526 8.32 19.32 22.11
N ILE A 527 8.70 18.13 21.63
CA ILE A 527 7.82 17.01 21.28
C ILE A 527 8.38 15.70 21.84
N GLY A 528 7.53 14.68 22.00
CA GLY A 528 7.98 13.33 22.32
C GLY A 528 8.59 12.59 21.12
N PRO A 529 9.15 11.39 21.33
CA PRO A 529 9.76 10.61 20.25
C PRO A 529 8.85 10.40 19.04
N ILE A 530 9.46 10.27 17.87
CA ILE A 530 8.76 10.11 16.59
C ILE A 530 9.14 8.77 15.97
N MET A 531 8.18 8.03 15.41
CA MET A 531 8.46 6.96 14.45
C MET A 531 8.34 7.54 13.05
N LEU A 532 9.45 7.68 12.33
CA LEU A 532 9.46 7.93 10.90
C LEU A 532 9.27 6.62 10.13
N GLY A 533 8.68 6.71 8.96
CA GLY A 533 8.59 5.60 8.03
C GLY A 533 7.90 6.02 6.74
N ARG A 534 7.45 5.04 5.97
CA ARG A 534 6.74 5.28 4.70
C ARG A 534 5.88 4.10 4.28
N ASP A 535 5.06 4.31 3.26
CA ASP A 535 4.52 3.19 2.49
C ASP A 535 5.64 2.56 1.65
N HIS A 536 5.44 1.34 1.15
CA HIS A 536 6.40 0.70 0.25
C HIS A 536 6.26 1.24 -1.18
N HIS A 537 5.14 1.90 -1.49
CA HIS A 537 4.89 2.66 -2.72
C HIS A 537 5.80 3.91 -2.79
N ASP A 538 7.08 3.71 -3.04
CA ASP A 538 8.11 4.75 -3.04
C ASP A 538 9.16 4.49 -4.13
N VAL A 539 9.99 5.50 -4.39
CA VAL A 539 11.01 5.55 -5.44
C VAL A 539 11.91 4.31 -5.52
N SER A 540 12.39 3.80 -4.37
CA SER A 540 13.33 2.67 -4.29
C SER A 540 12.72 1.41 -3.68
N GLY A 541 11.63 1.56 -2.94
CA GLY A 541 11.13 0.53 -2.04
C GLY A 541 10.53 -0.68 -2.75
N THR A 542 10.10 -0.55 -4.01
CA THR A 542 9.29 -1.58 -4.66
C THR A 542 9.68 -1.80 -6.12
N ASP A 543 9.86 -3.06 -6.48
CA ASP A 543 9.88 -3.54 -7.86
C ASP A 543 8.52 -4.14 -8.21
N SER A 544 7.75 -3.47 -9.06
CA SER A 544 6.42 -3.89 -9.50
C SER A 544 6.17 -3.45 -10.95
N PRO A 545 6.31 -4.34 -11.95
CA PRO A 545 6.22 -3.97 -13.37
C PRO A 545 4.84 -3.43 -13.77
N PHE A 546 3.80 -3.74 -13.00
CA PHE A 546 2.43 -3.26 -13.23
C PHE A 546 2.09 -1.98 -12.47
N ARG A 547 3.02 -1.44 -11.68
CA ARG A 547 2.78 -0.27 -10.84
C ARG A 547 4.06 0.52 -10.60
N GLU A 548 4.75 0.36 -9.46
CA GLU A 548 5.88 1.20 -9.05
C GLU A 548 7.04 1.31 -10.06
N THR A 549 7.28 0.26 -10.85
CA THR A 549 8.32 0.21 -11.88
C THR A 549 7.74 0.10 -13.29
N SER A 550 6.47 0.46 -13.49
CA SER A 550 5.85 0.48 -14.82
C SER A 550 6.46 1.53 -15.75
N ASN A 551 7.05 2.60 -15.22
CA ASN A 551 7.77 3.61 -16.00
C ASN A 551 9.25 3.25 -16.27
N ILE A 552 9.68 2.01 -16.00
CA ILE A 552 11.04 1.54 -16.26
C ILE A 552 11.05 0.78 -17.58
N ARG A 553 11.73 1.35 -18.58
CA ARG A 553 11.55 1.01 -20.00
C ARG A 553 12.75 0.30 -20.63
N ASP A 554 13.78 -0.02 -19.85
CA ASP A 554 14.96 -0.77 -20.32
C ASP A 554 14.78 -2.29 -20.29
N GLY A 555 13.61 -2.78 -19.87
CA GLY A 555 13.29 -4.19 -19.69
C GLY A 555 13.66 -4.74 -18.30
N SER A 556 14.30 -3.95 -17.44
CA SER A 556 14.64 -4.35 -16.07
C SER A 556 13.46 -4.26 -15.09
N ASN A 557 12.28 -3.79 -15.53
CA ASN A 557 11.08 -3.64 -14.69
C ASN A 557 10.58 -4.97 -14.09
N VAL A 558 10.98 -6.11 -14.64
CA VAL A 558 10.68 -7.46 -14.15
C VAL A 558 11.67 -7.97 -13.08
N MET A 559 12.76 -7.25 -12.84
CA MET A 559 13.75 -7.59 -11.82
C MET A 559 13.33 -7.09 -10.43
N ALA A 560 13.88 -7.70 -9.37
CA ALA A 560 13.57 -7.37 -7.97
C ALA A 560 14.77 -6.78 -7.19
N GLU A 561 15.83 -6.37 -7.90
CA GLU A 561 17.10 -5.97 -7.30
C GLU A 561 16.99 -4.66 -6.52
N MET A 562 16.21 -3.69 -7.01
CA MET A 562 16.09 -2.37 -6.39
C MET A 562 15.46 -2.47 -4.99
N ALA A 563 14.38 -3.23 -4.85
CA ALA A 563 13.72 -3.45 -3.56
C ALA A 563 14.63 -4.19 -2.56
N VAL A 564 15.39 -5.19 -3.03
CA VAL A 564 16.35 -5.95 -2.20
C VAL A 564 17.52 -5.07 -1.77
N HIS A 565 18.08 -4.27 -2.68
CA HIS A 565 19.13 -3.30 -2.36
C HIS A 565 18.62 -2.26 -1.36
N CYS A 566 17.43 -1.70 -1.56
CA CYS A 566 16.79 -0.77 -0.63
C CYS A 566 16.71 -1.37 0.78
N PHE A 567 16.16 -2.58 0.91
CA PHE A 567 16.07 -3.32 2.18
C PHE A 567 17.43 -3.52 2.86
N ALA A 568 18.41 -4.07 2.13
CA ALA A 568 19.73 -4.36 2.69
C ALA A 568 20.51 -3.08 3.03
N GLY A 569 20.44 -2.07 2.18
CA GLY A 569 21.14 -0.82 2.38
C GLY A 569 20.56 0.02 3.52
N ASN A 570 19.24 -0.06 3.76
CA ASN A 570 18.60 0.48 4.96
C ASN A 570 19.03 -0.26 6.23
N ALA A 571 19.22 -1.58 6.14
CA ALA A 571 19.71 -2.41 7.24
C ALA A 571 21.07 -1.93 7.75
N VAL A 572 22.03 -1.79 6.84
CA VAL A 572 23.43 -1.46 7.19
C VAL A 572 23.61 0.00 7.59
N ARG A 573 22.61 0.86 7.36
CA ARG A 573 22.62 2.29 7.71
C ARG A 573 21.84 2.62 8.98
N GLY A 574 21.31 1.61 9.67
CA GLY A 574 20.81 1.76 11.03
C GLY A 574 19.36 2.19 11.20
N MET A 575 18.51 1.92 10.20
CA MET A 575 17.05 1.99 10.40
C MET A 575 16.62 1.14 11.60
N THR A 576 15.66 1.59 12.40
CA THR A 576 15.18 0.86 13.59
C THR A 576 14.51 -0.46 13.21
N TYR A 577 13.75 -0.45 12.11
CA TYR A 577 13.02 -1.60 11.57
C TYR A 577 13.14 -1.60 10.05
N ILE A 578 13.31 -2.80 9.48
CA ILE A 578 13.27 -3.00 8.03
C ILE A 578 12.39 -4.20 7.68
N VAL A 579 11.73 -4.11 6.54
CA VAL A 579 10.87 -5.17 6.04
C VAL A 579 11.01 -5.35 4.54
N LEU A 580 11.02 -6.61 4.09
CA LEU A 580 10.85 -6.97 2.69
C LEU A 580 9.65 -7.91 2.54
N SER A 581 8.71 -7.55 1.67
CA SER A 581 7.47 -8.28 1.46
C SER A 581 7.33 -8.69 0.00
N ASN A 582 6.51 -9.71 -0.23
CA ASN A 582 6.07 -10.16 -1.54
C ASN A 582 4.62 -9.74 -1.78
N GLY A 583 4.38 -9.14 -2.95
CA GLY A 583 3.05 -8.94 -3.50
C GLY A 583 2.27 -7.75 -2.97
N GLY A 584 2.91 -6.81 -2.25
CA GLY A 584 2.26 -5.59 -1.79
C GLY A 584 1.66 -4.78 -2.94
N GLY A 585 0.35 -4.51 -2.84
CA GLY A 585 -0.38 -3.75 -3.84
C GLY A 585 -0.97 -4.58 -4.97
N VAL A 586 -0.12 -5.28 -5.73
CA VAL A 586 -0.53 -5.99 -6.97
C VAL A 586 -0.82 -7.49 -6.78
N GLY A 587 -0.46 -8.06 -5.62
CA GLY A 587 -0.67 -9.47 -5.26
C GLY A 587 0.59 -10.34 -5.34
N ILE A 588 0.54 -11.51 -4.72
CA ILE A 588 1.65 -12.48 -4.64
C ILE A 588 2.23 -12.82 -6.03
N GLY A 589 3.57 -12.92 -6.10
CA GLY A 589 4.30 -13.29 -7.32
C GLY A 589 4.43 -12.17 -8.35
N LYS A 590 3.96 -10.95 -8.02
CA LYS A 590 3.92 -9.82 -8.96
C LYS A 590 4.75 -8.62 -8.53
N CYS A 591 5.28 -8.60 -7.30
CA CYS A 591 6.21 -7.57 -6.85
C CYS A 591 7.00 -8.00 -5.61
N PHE A 592 8.14 -7.34 -5.41
CA PHE A 592 8.83 -7.30 -4.12
C PHE A 592 8.85 -5.86 -3.61
N ASN A 593 8.47 -5.68 -2.36
CA ASN A 593 8.22 -4.35 -1.80
C ASN A 593 8.73 -4.25 -0.36
N GLY A 594 9.54 -3.23 -0.08
CA GLY A 594 10.20 -2.99 1.19
C GLY A 594 9.90 -1.63 1.80
N GLY A 595 10.03 -1.59 3.12
CA GLY A 595 9.79 -0.40 3.94
C GLY A 595 10.68 -0.39 5.18
N PHE A 596 10.59 0.71 5.92
CA PHE A 596 11.39 0.92 7.12
C PHE A 596 10.60 1.66 8.20
N GLY A 597 11.09 1.55 9.43
CA GLY A 597 10.78 2.44 10.54
C GLY A 597 12.07 2.99 11.15
N LEU A 598 12.09 4.27 11.51
CA LEU A 598 13.21 4.93 12.19
C LEU A 598 12.69 5.74 13.38
N VAL A 599 13.10 5.35 14.58
CA VAL A 599 12.78 6.09 15.80
C VAL A 599 13.70 7.29 15.94
N LEU A 600 13.10 8.47 16.07
CA LEU A 600 13.77 9.71 16.43
C LEU A 600 13.72 9.87 17.94
N ASP A 601 14.86 9.65 18.58
CA ASP A 601 15.05 9.68 20.03
C ASP A 601 15.75 10.96 20.53
N GLY A 602 16.06 11.89 19.61
CA GLY A 602 16.80 13.11 19.88
C GLY A 602 18.32 12.95 19.91
N SER A 603 18.87 11.75 19.72
CA SER A 603 20.32 11.55 19.77
C SER A 603 21.03 11.99 18.50
N GLU A 604 22.30 12.41 18.62
CA GLU A 604 23.18 12.70 17.48
C GLU A 604 23.49 11.44 16.64
N LYS A 605 23.44 10.26 17.27
CA LYS A 605 23.52 8.97 16.58
C LYS A 605 22.43 8.88 15.50
N VAL A 606 21.21 9.27 15.84
CA VAL A 606 20.08 9.26 14.89
C VAL A 606 20.24 10.34 13.82
N ASP A 607 20.85 11.48 14.09
CA ASP A 607 21.16 12.48 13.04
C ASP A 607 22.05 11.88 11.93
N ASN A 608 23.04 11.07 12.31
CA ASN A 608 23.92 10.41 11.34
C ASN A 608 23.18 9.32 10.55
N ILE A 609 22.28 8.58 11.21
CA ILE A 609 21.41 7.60 10.54
C ILE A 609 20.49 8.31 9.55
N ILE A 610 19.86 9.43 9.93
CA ILE A 610 18.99 10.23 9.05
C ILE A 610 19.74 10.64 7.77
N LYS A 611 20.92 11.25 7.92
CA LYS A 611 21.72 11.75 6.78
C LYS A 611 22.15 10.63 5.84
N SER A 612 22.47 9.45 6.36
CA SER A 612 22.95 8.32 5.55
C SER A 612 21.82 7.48 4.97
N ALA A 613 20.88 7.06 5.80
CA ALA A 613 19.87 6.07 5.46
C ALA A 613 18.75 6.64 4.60
N ILE A 614 18.26 7.85 4.90
CA ILE A 614 17.18 8.48 4.10
C ILE A 614 17.67 8.81 2.70
N GLU A 615 18.91 9.30 2.57
CA GLU A 615 19.47 9.54 1.24
C GLU A 615 19.56 8.25 0.42
N TRP A 616 20.07 7.16 1.02
CA TRP A 616 20.11 5.85 0.37
C TRP A 616 18.72 5.36 -0.06
N ASP A 617 17.74 5.50 0.83
CA ASP A 617 16.36 5.07 0.62
C ASP A 617 15.70 5.78 -0.59
N VAL A 618 16.18 6.96 -0.97
CA VAL A 618 15.71 7.72 -2.14
C VAL A 618 16.63 7.55 -3.35
N MET A 619 17.92 7.83 -3.18
CA MET A 619 18.88 7.90 -4.30
C MET A 619 19.19 6.53 -4.92
N GLY A 620 19.00 5.42 -4.19
CA GLY A 620 19.13 4.08 -4.77
C GLY A 620 18.13 3.82 -5.90
N GLY A 621 16.88 4.27 -5.72
CA GLY A 621 15.84 4.17 -6.75
C GLY A 621 16.04 5.18 -7.88
N ILE A 622 16.50 6.39 -7.57
CA ILE A 622 16.91 7.38 -8.59
C ILE A 622 18.02 6.83 -9.49
N ALA A 623 19.04 6.20 -8.90
CA ALA A 623 20.13 5.60 -9.67
C ALA A 623 19.61 4.53 -10.65
N ARG A 624 18.71 3.65 -10.20
CA ARG A 624 18.10 2.61 -11.06
C ARG A 624 17.21 3.23 -12.15
N ARG A 625 16.36 4.20 -11.80
CA ARG A 625 15.47 4.90 -12.75
C ARG A 625 16.25 5.70 -13.79
N SER A 626 17.34 6.34 -13.36
CA SER A 626 18.29 7.04 -14.23
C SER A 626 18.94 6.05 -15.19
N TRP A 627 19.45 4.91 -14.70
CA TRP A 627 20.02 3.85 -15.53
C TRP A 627 19.04 3.31 -16.57
N ALA A 628 17.75 3.19 -16.20
CA ALA A 628 16.66 2.83 -17.10
C ALA A 628 16.30 3.92 -18.13
N ARG A 629 17.03 5.06 -18.12
CA ARG A 629 16.92 6.20 -19.03
C ARG A 629 15.66 7.04 -18.82
N ASN A 630 15.15 7.10 -17.60
CA ASN A 630 14.07 8.04 -17.27
C ASN A 630 14.63 9.48 -17.24
N PRO A 631 14.14 10.42 -18.07
CA PRO A 631 14.77 11.73 -18.22
C PRO A 631 14.89 12.52 -16.91
N ASN A 632 13.83 12.56 -16.11
CA ASN A 632 13.80 13.30 -14.85
C ASN A 632 14.69 12.65 -13.77
N ALA A 633 14.84 11.32 -13.80
CA ALA A 633 15.76 10.61 -12.90
C ALA A 633 17.21 10.81 -13.34
N LEU A 634 17.47 10.92 -14.64
CA LEU A 634 18.78 11.26 -15.18
C LEU A 634 19.20 12.66 -14.76
N GLU A 635 18.30 13.65 -14.86
CA GLU A 635 18.50 15.01 -14.33
C GLU A 635 18.85 14.96 -12.82
N THR A 636 18.02 14.28 -12.03
CA THR A 636 18.22 14.17 -10.57
C THR A 636 19.54 13.48 -10.21
N ALA A 637 19.91 12.41 -10.93
CA ALA A 637 21.17 11.71 -10.71
C ALA A 637 22.40 12.51 -11.16
N TYR A 638 22.27 13.29 -12.23
CA TYR A 638 23.31 14.21 -12.71
C TYR A 638 23.61 15.28 -11.66
N ASP A 639 22.58 15.98 -11.17
CA ASP A 639 22.73 17.00 -10.14
C ASP A 639 23.34 16.41 -8.86
N TRP A 640 22.91 15.20 -8.46
CA TRP A 640 23.48 14.53 -7.31
C TRP A 640 24.97 14.22 -7.47
N ASN A 641 25.42 13.78 -8.66
CA ASN A 641 26.84 13.53 -8.93
C ASN A 641 27.69 14.81 -8.82
N ILE A 642 27.17 15.94 -9.32
CA ILE A 642 27.86 17.24 -9.23
C ILE A 642 27.96 17.70 -7.77
N GLU A 643 26.88 17.59 -7.01
CA GLU A 643 26.84 18.02 -5.61
C GLU A 643 27.64 17.11 -4.65
N ASN A 644 27.93 15.87 -5.05
CA ASN A 644 28.50 14.85 -4.16
C ASN A 644 29.80 14.22 -4.69
N GLU A 645 30.53 14.91 -5.57
CA GLU A 645 31.74 14.41 -6.25
C GLU A 645 32.76 13.73 -5.31
N GLU A 646 32.98 14.28 -4.10
CA GLU A 646 33.93 13.72 -3.13
C GLU A 646 33.36 12.57 -2.28
N ARG A 647 32.03 12.42 -2.24
CA ARG A 647 31.32 11.53 -1.30
C ARG A 647 30.73 10.30 -1.97
N GLY A 648 30.39 10.39 -3.25
CA GLY A 648 29.82 9.28 -4.01
C GLY A 648 29.63 9.58 -5.48
N HIS A 649 29.29 8.55 -6.25
CA HIS A 649 29.16 8.65 -7.69
C HIS A 649 28.18 7.61 -8.23
N LEU A 650 27.23 8.04 -9.05
CA LEU A 650 26.25 7.21 -9.76
C LEU A 650 26.67 7.06 -11.22
N THR A 651 26.49 5.87 -11.79
CA THR A 651 26.65 5.65 -13.23
C THR A 651 25.46 6.24 -13.99
N LEU A 652 25.72 7.15 -14.94
CA LEU A 652 24.71 7.71 -15.83
C LEU A 652 24.77 7.01 -17.20
N PRO A 653 23.64 6.59 -17.79
CA PRO A 653 23.64 5.96 -19.10
C PRO A 653 23.93 6.95 -20.23
N PHE A 654 24.69 6.52 -21.23
CA PHE A 654 24.71 7.16 -22.53
C PHE A 654 23.45 6.77 -23.32
N ILE A 655 22.79 7.75 -23.93
CA ILE A 655 21.56 7.53 -24.70
C ILE A 655 21.93 7.19 -26.15
N ALA A 656 21.47 6.04 -26.63
CA ALA A 656 21.66 5.64 -28.02
C ALA A 656 20.68 6.38 -28.94
N GLU A 657 21.08 6.65 -30.18
CA GLU A 657 20.23 7.29 -31.18
C GLU A 657 19.28 6.27 -31.84
N ASP A 658 17.97 6.45 -31.71
CA ASP A 658 16.96 5.53 -32.26
C ASP A 658 17.13 5.30 -33.77
N LYS A 659 17.37 6.37 -34.53
CA LYS A 659 17.57 6.29 -35.99
C LYS A 659 18.77 5.39 -36.38
N LEU A 660 19.84 5.40 -35.59
CA LEU A 660 20.98 4.51 -35.82
C LEU A 660 20.56 3.06 -35.60
N LEU A 661 19.86 2.79 -34.50
CA LEU A 661 19.40 1.45 -34.14
C LEU A 661 18.41 0.89 -35.15
N ASP A 662 17.41 1.68 -35.57
CA ASP A 662 16.42 1.29 -36.57
C ASP A 662 17.10 0.84 -37.87
N ASN A 663 18.06 1.62 -38.37
CA ASN A 663 18.80 1.30 -39.59
C ASN A 663 19.60 -0.02 -39.44
N ILE A 664 20.27 -0.23 -38.31
CA ILE A 664 21.06 -1.45 -38.04
C ILE A 664 20.13 -2.67 -37.93
N VAL A 665 19.05 -2.56 -37.15
CA VAL A 665 18.10 -3.64 -36.92
C VAL A 665 17.39 -4.01 -38.21
N GLU A 666 16.90 -3.04 -38.97
CA GLU A 666 16.29 -3.29 -40.28
C GLU A 666 17.26 -3.98 -41.24
N HIS A 667 18.49 -3.48 -41.34
CA HIS A 667 19.51 -4.07 -42.21
C HIS A 667 19.78 -5.53 -41.83
N TYR A 668 19.96 -5.83 -40.54
CA TYR A 668 20.28 -7.17 -40.07
C TYR A 668 19.09 -8.13 -40.18
N LEU A 669 17.88 -7.71 -39.79
CA LEU A 669 16.68 -8.54 -39.89
C LEU A 669 16.24 -8.80 -41.33
N LYS A 670 16.50 -7.88 -42.27
CA LYS A 670 16.30 -8.10 -43.71
C LYS A 670 17.23 -9.19 -44.25
N ASN A 671 18.45 -9.31 -43.72
CA ASN A 671 19.43 -10.32 -44.14
C ASN A 671 19.24 -11.69 -43.45
N LEU A 672 18.38 -11.79 -42.43
CA LEU A 672 18.03 -13.04 -41.74
C LEU A 672 16.82 -13.75 -42.38
N LYS A 673 16.01 -13.03 -43.16
CA LYS A 673 14.91 -13.58 -43.97
C LYS A 673 15.43 -14.01 -45.33
#